data_AF-A0A924SSX7-F1
#
_entry.id   AF-A0A924SSX7-F1
#
_cell.length_a   1.000
_cell.length_b   1.000
_cell.length_c   1.000
_cell.angle_alpha   90.00
_cell.angle_beta   90.00
_cell.angle_gamma   90.00
#
_symmetry.space_group_name_H-M   'P 1'
#
loop_
_entity.id
_entity.type
_entity.pdbx_description
1 polymer ?
#
loop_
_entity_poly.entity_id
_entity_poly.type
_entity_poly.pdbx_seq_one_letter_code
_entity_poly.pdbx_strand_id
1 'polypeptide(L)'
;MTLSPTTRSRSGTETAWSKKGSPLKTSSAQSKIRSKTGANKRPTAKLASKNGTKLASKNVAKAAPKRSPKNATKRKSPAIAVGTRSIPGEKGKYVFYFGGGKTEGNELQKNLLGGKGANLHGMTSLGLPVPPGFTISTEVCTHFYANRKTYPKVLDSQVKASLAKIEKEMGRKFGGRKNPLLVSVRSGARASMPGMMDTILNLGLNDQTVLGLIEESQDARFSYDSYRRFITMYSDVVLDIHSNQFESALEDMKHARGVELDTELSAEDLKELVRQFKQIVRTSGKQFPEDPWEQLWGAVGAVFSSWMNPRANTYRKLNDIPEAWGTAVNIQSMVFGNMGDDCATGVAFTRDPSTGERKFFGEFLVNAQGEDVVAGIRTPQPINAVSRQEGAEKLPTLEGVMPKAYGKLVKVYQKLEKHYRDMQDIEFTIERGKLYMLQTRSGKRTAAAALKIAVDMVREKLITKEEAILRVKPEQLDQLLHPMIDPKAKKDTLCKGLPASPGAAFGQVVFDPDVAEKWVNELGRKVILVRIETSPEDIHGMAVAQGILTARGGMTSHAAVVARGMGKCCVSGCSAIKITYEQNLFSIGNTIIKEGDFITLDGTTGEVIKGKVDTITPTLNKDFQELMVWVDQIRQLEVRTNADTPHDAKVAREFGAQGIGLCRTEHMFFEADRIDSVREMILADTLEGREIALEKILPMQKGDFKGLFREMKGLPVTIRLLDPPLHEFIPHKDVELYELADKTGVSFERLKRKADTLHEFNPMLGHRGCRLGVSYPEIYRTQVRAIMEAACELIQEEGFRIVPEIMIPLVGDWRELRFCREYCVEEADAVIARFNDSLSKNGTAAKTKKITIEYHIGTMIELPRAALTAGEIAKYAEFFSFGTNDLTQTTFGLSRDDSGMFLKDYLDAKIYEKDPFASLDPQGVGRLMKIAIQEGREARPDLKLGICGEHGGEPQSVMLCHAMGLDYVSCSPFRVPIARLAAAHAAIENPRKAQKALSTKKKK
;
A
#
# COMPACT_ATOMS: atom_id res chain seq x y z
N MET A 1 58.82 11.88 -24.50
CA MET A 1 60.04 12.14 -25.29
C MET A 1 59.62 12.71 -26.64
N THR A 2 60.41 13.60 -27.26
CA THR A 2 60.57 13.84 -28.72
C THR A 2 59.35 13.62 -29.66
N LEU A 3 58.88 14.57 -30.47
CA LEU A 3 59.54 15.73 -31.11
C LEU A 3 58.60 16.93 -31.37
N SER A 4 59.19 18.04 -31.82
CA SER A 4 58.58 19.29 -32.30
C SER A 4 59.04 19.57 -33.76
N PRO A 5 58.89 20.78 -34.33
CA PRO A 5 57.67 21.51 -34.75
C PRO A 5 57.70 21.84 -36.27
N THR A 6 56.68 22.54 -36.82
CA THR A 6 56.81 23.53 -37.95
C THR A 6 55.48 24.23 -38.28
N THR A 7 55.44 25.10 -39.30
CA THR A 7 55.05 26.53 -39.21
C THR A 7 54.51 27.10 -40.54
N ARG A 8 53.93 28.32 -40.49
CA ARG A 8 53.58 29.27 -41.61
C ARG A 8 52.26 29.01 -42.37
N SER A 9 51.67 29.96 -43.12
CA SER A 9 51.35 31.41 -42.90
C SER A 9 50.71 32.06 -44.16
N ARG A 10 49.89 33.13 -44.00
CA ARG A 10 49.31 34.04 -45.06
C ARG A 10 48.19 33.38 -45.91
N SER A 11 47.20 34.08 -46.51
CA SER A 11 46.77 35.51 -46.60
C SER A 11 45.29 35.54 -47.10
N GLY A 12 44.50 36.63 -47.15
CA GLY A 12 44.68 38.05 -46.77
C GLY A 12 43.95 39.02 -47.74
N THR A 13 43.54 40.22 -47.28
CA THR A 13 42.95 41.38 -48.06
C THR A 13 41.59 41.14 -48.78
N GLU A 14 40.68 42.11 -49.01
CA GLU A 14 40.66 43.58 -48.76
C GLU A 14 39.23 44.22 -48.72
N THR A 15 39.09 45.39 -48.06
CA THR A 15 38.02 46.44 -48.22
C THR A 15 36.52 46.10 -47.92
N ALA A 16 35.61 47.03 -47.54
CA ALA A 16 35.67 48.50 -47.37
C ALA A 16 34.77 49.06 -46.21
N TRP A 17 35.03 50.34 -45.91
CA TRP A 17 34.40 51.38 -45.06
C TRP A 17 32.84 51.51 -44.99
N SER A 18 32.20 52.23 -44.03
CA SER A 18 32.63 52.88 -42.75
C SER A 18 31.44 53.50 -41.95
N LYS A 19 31.68 53.84 -40.66
CA LYS A 19 30.97 54.87 -39.82
C LYS A 19 29.47 54.57 -39.49
N LYS A 20 28.84 55.05 -38.39
CA LYS A 20 29.24 55.97 -37.28
C LYS A 20 28.29 55.75 -36.07
N GLY A 21 28.77 55.95 -34.83
CA GLY A 21 27.95 56.48 -33.71
C GLY A 21 27.16 55.50 -32.80
N SER A 22 27.53 55.47 -31.52
CA SER A 22 26.69 55.21 -30.34
C SER A 22 26.47 56.57 -29.59
N PRO A 23 25.82 56.70 -28.40
CA PRO A 23 25.29 55.70 -27.46
C PRO A 23 23.96 56.04 -26.70
N LEU A 24 23.55 55.13 -25.80
CA LEU A 24 22.87 55.34 -24.47
C LEU A 24 21.53 56.12 -24.29
N LYS A 25 20.60 55.43 -23.58
CA LYS A 25 19.62 55.89 -22.55
C LYS A 25 18.78 57.17 -22.77
N THR A 26 17.44 57.06 -22.56
CA THR A 26 16.67 57.76 -21.49
C THR A 26 15.19 57.31 -21.47
N SER A 27 14.33 57.91 -20.64
CA SER A 27 12.98 57.46 -20.28
C SER A 27 11.88 58.53 -20.43
N SER A 28 10.61 58.07 -20.33
CA SER A 28 9.40 58.81 -19.88
C SER A 28 8.47 59.54 -20.88
N ALA A 29 7.16 59.27 -20.68
CA ALA A 29 6.01 60.20 -20.63
C ALA A 29 5.44 60.97 -21.86
N GLN A 30 4.15 60.67 -22.16
CA GLN A 30 3.04 61.61 -22.50
C GLN A 30 3.04 62.39 -23.84
N SER A 31 1.91 62.88 -24.42
CA SER A 31 0.48 62.43 -24.41
C SER A 31 -0.40 63.21 -25.43
N LYS A 32 -1.59 62.66 -25.78
CA LYS A 32 -2.79 63.36 -26.36
C LYS A 32 -2.65 63.80 -27.85
N ILE A 33 -3.70 64.14 -28.63
CA ILE A 33 -4.92 64.98 -28.38
C ILE A 33 -6.17 64.55 -29.21
N ARG A 34 -7.33 64.43 -28.51
CA ARG A 34 -8.78 64.73 -28.84
C ARG A 34 -9.38 64.39 -30.24
N SER A 35 -10.71 64.31 -30.46
CA SER A 35 -11.96 64.63 -29.70
C SER A 35 -13.06 63.57 -30.04
N LYS A 36 -14.37 63.58 -29.72
CA LYS A 36 -15.44 64.41 -29.07
C LYS A 36 -16.61 63.40 -28.78
N THR A 37 -17.62 63.49 -27.88
CA THR A 37 -18.09 64.46 -26.86
C THR A 37 -18.77 63.64 -25.69
N GLY A 38 -19.74 64.17 -24.93
CA GLY A 38 -20.64 63.40 -24.02
C GLY A 38 -22.01 63.10 -24.67
N ALA A 39 -23.07 62.61 -23.99
CA ALA A 39 -23.35 62.30 -22.57
C ALA A 39 -24.53 61.26 -22.51
N ASN A 40 -25.36 60.98 -21.47
CA ASN A 40 -25.64 61.58 -20.14
C ASN A 40 -26.43 60.61 -19.20
N LYS A 41 -26.65 61.02 -17.93
CA LYS A 41 -27.68 60.60 -16.92
C LYS A 41 -27.80 59.14 -16.41
N ARG A 42 -27.48 58.99 -15.11
CA ARG A 42 -28.12 58.12 -14.07
C ARG A 42 -29.51 58.72 -13.64
N PRO A 43 -30.39 58.12 -12.78
CA PRO A 43 -30.08 57.28 -11.61
C PRO A 43 -31.09 56.15 -11.20
N THR A 44 -30.89 55.66 -9.98
CA THR A 44 -31.64 54.65 -9.19
C THR A 44 -33.03 55.06 -8.69
N ALA A 45 -33.89 54.08 -8.36
CA ALA A 45 -34.82 54.15 -7.21
C ALA A 45 -35.32 52.77 -6.74
N LYS A 46 -35.70 52.66 -5.45
CA LYS A 46 -36.57 51.62 -4.87
C LYS A 46 -37.92 52.24 -4.53
N LEU A 47 -39.04 51.54 -4.75
CA LEU A 47 -40.29 51.64 -3.97
C LEU A 47 -41.10 50.34 -4.13
N ALA A 48 -42.16 50.06 -3.38
CA ALA A 48 -42.30 49.91 -1.91
C ALA A 48 -43.79 49.79 -1.52
N SER A 49 -44.18 48.59 -1.04
CA SER A 49 -45.22 48.36 -0.01
C SER A 49 -46.74 48.40 -0.33
N LYS A 50 -47.46 47.63 0.52
CA LYS A 50 -48.84 47.78 1.05
C LYS A 50 -50.03 47.05 0.40
N ASN A 51 -50.97 46.73 1.31
CA ASN A 51 -52.30 46.09 1.17
C ASN A 51 -52.25 44.59 0.80
N GLY A 52 -53.06 43.66 1.34
CA GLY A 52 -54.24 43.77 2.23
C GLY A 52 -55.55 43.64 1.44
N THR A 53 -56.55 42.80 1.77
CA THR A 53 -56.82 42.02 3.00
C THR A 53 -57.88 40.91 2.79
N LYS A 54 -57.90 39.89 3.68
CA LYS A 54 -59.05 39.05 4.15
C LYS A 54 -59.95 38.27 3.16
N LEU A 55 -60.10 36.95 3.43
CA LEU A 55 -61.33 36.16 3.77
C LEU A 55 -60.95 34.66 3.60
N ALA A 56 -60.95 33.80 4.62
CA ALA A 56 -62.08 33.18 5.35
C ALA A 56 -63.01 32.31 4.47
N SER A 57 -63.50 31.11 4.84
CA SER A 57 -63.19 30.13 5.93
C SER A 57 -64.25 29.01 5.87
N LYS A 58 -63.94 27.74 6.18
CA LYS A 58 -64.93 26.78 6.74
C LYS A 58 -64.28 25.52 7.36
N ASN A 59 -64.93 24.99 8.40
CA ASN A 59 -64.47 23.86 9.22
C ASN A 59 -65.21 22.55 8.87
N VAL A 60 -64.70 21.41 9.35
CA VAL A 60 -65.37 20.41 10.22
C VAL A 60 -64.32 19.39 10.70
N ALA A 61 -64.54 18.67 11.81
CA ALA A 61 -63.51 17.85 12.47
C ALA A 61 -64.04 16.60 13.23
N LYS A 62 -63.09 15.74 13.67
CA LYS A 62 -63.14 14.70 14.73
C LYS A 62 -63.75 13.29 14.46
N ALA A 63 -62.84 12.33 14.23
CA ALA A 63 -62.47 11.21 15.13
C ALA A 63 -63.34 9.93 15.33
N ALA A 64 -62.72 8.78 14.94
CA ALA A 64 -62.68 7.45 15.62
C ALA A 64 -63.99 6.59 15.68
N PRO A 65 -63.97 5.25 16.00
CA PRO A 65 -62.87 4.44 16.56
C PRO A 65 -62.68 2.95 16.12
N LYS A 66 -61.57 2.34 16.61
CA LYS A 66 -61.37 0.94 17.10
C LYS A 66 -61.30 -0.31 16.17
N ARG A 67 -60.29 -1.14 16.53
CA ARG A 67 -60.10 -2.62 16.40
C ARG A 67 -59.60 -3.19 15.06
N SER A 68 -58.92 -4.34 15.19
CA SER A 68 -58.15 -5.12 14.19
C SER A 68 -58.60 -6.58 14.18
N PRO A 69 -58.19 -7.41 13.19
CA PRO A 69 -57.17 -8.44 13.55
C PRO A 69 -56.19 -8.92 12.44
N LYS A 70 -54.99 -9.33 12.91
CA LYS A 70 -54.14 -10.47 12.47
C LYS A 70 -53.50 -10.54 11.05
N ASN A 71 -52.16 -10.44 11.07
CA ASN A 71 -51.16 -11.36 10.50
C ASN A 71 -51.20 -11.81 9.02
N ALA A 72 -50.20 -11.37 8.25
CA ALA A 72 -49.36 -12.24 7.41
C ALA A 72 -47.92 -11.69 7.36
N THR A 73 -46.90 -12.56 7.35
CA THR A 73 -45.49 -12.17 7.54
C THR A 73 -44.77 -11.82 6.23
N LYS A 74 -44.10 -10.66 6.19
CA LYS A 74 -42.97 -10.41 5.27
C LYS A 74 -41.64 -10.54 6.03
N ARG A 75 -40.88 -11.60 5.75
CA ARG A 75 -39.48 -11.72 6.18
C ARG A 75 -38.67 -10.57 5.57
N LYS A 76 -37.93 -9.82 6.40
CA LYS A 76 -36.80 -9.01 5.91
C LYS A 76 -35.57 -9.91 5.80
N SER A 77 -34.81 -9.79 4.72
CA SER A 77 -33.53 -10.47 4.54
C SER A 77 -32.50 -9.96 5.56
N PRO A 78 -31.69 -10.83 6.19
CA PRO A 78 -30.66 -10.39 7.12
C PRO A 78 -29.44 -9.87 6.34
N ALA A 79 -29.26 -8.55 6.32
CA ALA A 79 -27.98 -7.95 5.95
C ALA A 79 -26.99 -8.16 7.12
N ILE A 80 -26.19 -9.23 7.05
CA ILE A 80 -25.11 -9.49 8.00
C ILE A 80 -23.91 -8.66 7.56
N ALA A 81 -23.82 -7.42 8.05
CA ALA A 81 -22.58 -6.67 7.96
C ALA A 81 -21.52 -7.33 8.85
N VAL A 82 -20.29 -7.53 8.34
CA VAL A 82 -19.11 -7.89 9.13
C VAL A 82 -18.62 -6.64 9.89
N GLY A 83 -19.51 -6.11 10.74
CA GLY A 83 -19.22 -5.01 11.63
C GLY A 83 -18.50 -5.53 12.87
N THR A 84 -17.30 -5.00 13.13
CA THR A 84 -16.72 -5.05 14.48
C THR A 84 -17.77 -4.49 15.46
N ARG A 85 -18.19 -5.31 16.44
CA ARG A 85 -19.25 -4.96 17.41
C ARG A 85 -18.78 -3.90 18.42
N SER A 86 -18.53 -2.70 17.94
CA SER A 86 -18.25 -1.52 18.76
C SER A 86 -19.51 -1.06 19.48
N ILE A 87 -19.44 -0.95 20.80
CA ILE A 87 -20.52 -0.42 21.64
C ILE A 87 -20.41 1.13 21.64
N PRO A 88 -21.46 1.89 21.30
CA PRO A 88 -21.46 3.36 21.39
C PRO A 88 -21.22 3.85 22.82
N GLY A 89 -20.71 5.08 22.96
CA GLY A 89 -20.57 5.73 24.27
C GLY A 89 -21.92 6.04 24.94
N GLU A 90 -21.91 6.15 26.28
CA GLU A 90 -23.04 6.72 27.01
C GLU A 90 -23.15 8.22 26.71
N LYS A 91 -24.35 8.71 26.38
CA LYS A 91 -24.57 10.11 25.97
C LYS A 91 -24.07 11.08 27.04
N GLY A 92 -23.02 11.84 26.70
CA GLY A 92 -22.43 12.86 27.55
C GLY A 92 -21.23 12.41 28.38
N LYS A 93 -20.79 11.14 28.29
CA LYS A 93 -19.54 10.67 28.89
C LYS A 93 -18.40 10.69 27.87
N TYR A 94 -17.40 11.53 28.12
CA TYR A 94 -16.26 11.75 27.23
C TYR A 94 -14.92 11.25 27.80
N VAL A 95 -14.84 11.05 29.11
CA VAL A 95 -13.62 10.61 29.82
C VAL A 95 -13.85 9.24 30.46
N PHE A 96 -12.88 8.35 30.34
CA PHE A 96 -12.94 6.96 30.78
C PHE A 96 -11.70 6.60 31.60
N TYR A 97 -11.87 6.26 32.88
CA TYR A 97 -10.74 5.94 33.79
C TYR A 97 -10.19 4.51 33.59
N PHE A 98 -8.88 4.34 33.83
CA PHE A 98 -8.22 3.05 34.05
C PHE A 98 -7.19 3.16 35.18
N GLY A 99 -7.22 2.24 36.15
CA GLY A 99 -6.30 2.24 37.30
C GLY A 99 -6.73 1.22 38.36
N GLY A 100 -5.79 0.74 39.18
CA GLY A 100 -6.09 -0.11 40.35
C GLY A 100 -6.83 -1.42 40.03
N GLY A 101 -6.63 -1.99 38.83
CA GLY A 101 -7.38 -3.15 38.33
C GLY A 101 -8.84 -2.86 37.93
N LYS A 102 -9.23 -1.58 37.87
CA LYS A 102 -10.57 -1.10 37.50
C LYS A 102 -10.48 -0.32 36.19
N THR A 103 -11.52 -0.45 35.37
CA THR A 103 -11.62 0.22 34.08
C THR A 103 -13.05 0.65 33.81
N GLU A 104 -13.22 1.82 33.19
CA GLU A 104 -14.51 2.33 32.73
C GLU A 104 -14.75 2.12 31.22
N GLY A 105 -13.79 1.48 30.53
CA GLY A 105 -13.85 1.11 29.11
C GLY A 105 -13.25 -0.28 28.86
N ASN A 106 -13.21 -0.72 27.59
CA ASN A 106 -12.66 -2.02 27.20
C ASN A 106 -12.02 -2.04 25.80
N GLU A 107 -11.32 -3.15 25.50
CA GLU A 107 -10.57 -3.39 24.27
C GLU A 107 -11.40 -3.43 22.96
N LEU A 108 -12.72 -3.57 23.04
CA LEU A 108 -13.61 -3.55 21.87
C LEU A 108 -14.01 -2.11 21.47
N GLN A 109 -13.82 -1.14 22.36
CA GLN A 109 -14.19 0.26 22.14
C GLN A 109 -13.14 1.08 21.37
N LYS A 110 -12.35 0.44 20.50
CA LYS A 110 -11.29 1.07 19.68
C LYS A 110 -11.77 2.25 18.82
N ASN A 111 -13.06 2.31 18.49
CA ASN A 111 -13.67 3.43 17.77
C ASN A 111 -13.81 4.69 18.63
N LEU A 112 -13.99 4.52 19.95
CA LEU A 112 -14.29 5.58 20.93
C LEU A 112 -13.04 6.00 21.72
N LEU A 113 -12.22 5.01 22.10
CA LEU A 113 -11.05 5.17 22.98
C LEU A 113 -9.72 5.14 22.20
N GLY A 114 -9.79 5.03 20.87
CA GLY A 114 -8.64 4.73 20.02
C GLY A 114 -8.07 3.33 20.28
N GLY A 115 -7.07 2.94 19.48
CA GLY A 115 -6.33 1.69 19.68
C GLY A 115 -5.53 1.69 20.98
N LYS A 116 -4.86 2.80 21.30
CA LYS A 116 -4.00 2.92 22.51
C LYS A 116 -4.84 2.86 23.79
N GLY A 117 -5.90 3.66 23.89
CA GLY A 117 -6.79 3.68 25.07
C GLY A 117 -7.53 2.37 25.27
N ALA A 118 -8.15 1.82 24.23
CA ALA A 118 -8.83 0.53 24.33
C ALA A 118 -7.90 -0.60 24.82
N ASN A 119 -6.64 -0.62 24.37
CA ASN A 119 -5.65 -1.61 24.82
C ASN A 119 -5.14 -1.33 26.25
N LEU A 120 -5.01 -0.06 26.68
CA LEU A 120 -4.74 0.31 28.09
C LEU A 120 -5.85 -0.20 29.02
N HIS A 121 -7.12 0.13 28.71
CA HIS A 121 -8.29 -0.37 29.40
C HIS A 121 -8.35 -1.92 29.43
N GLY A 122 -8.01 -2.57 28.31
CA GLY A 122 -7.85 -4.02 28.21
C GLY A 122 -6.79 -4.57 29.17
N MET A 123 -5.56 -4.04 29.14
CA MET A 123 -4.48 -4.45 30.04
C MET A 123 -4.84 -4.27 31.53
N THR A 124 -5.50 -3.18 31.89
CA THR A 124 -5.99 -2.96 33.28
C THR A 124 -7.05 -3.98 33.67
N SER A 125 -7.99 -4.32 32.77
CA SER A 125 -9.00 -5.38 33.01
C SER A 125 -8.38 -6.77 33.20
N LEU A 126 -7.22 -7.02 32.57
CA LEU A 126 -6.43 -8.22 32.75
C LEU A 126 -5.61 -8.23 34.05
N GLY A 127 -5.67 -7.19 34.88
CA GLY A 127 -4.87 -7.07 36.10
C GLY A 127 -3.36 -6.96 35.84
N LEU A 128 -2.97 -6.39 34.70
CA LEU A 128 -1.56 -6.07 34.41
C LEU A 128 -1.17 -4.75 35.12
N PRO A 129 0.12 -4.53 35.43
CA PRO A 129 0.57 -3.35 36.17
C PRO A 129 0.62 -2.11 35.26
N VAL A 130 -0.54 -1.62 34.84
CA VAL A 130 -0.69 -0.39 34.05
C VAL A 130 -0.71 0.82 34.99
N PRO A 131 0.11 1.86 34.79
CA PRO A 131 0.00 3.11 35.55
C PRO A 131 -1.37 3.75 35.38
N PRO A 132 -2.00 4.30 36.43
CA PRO A 132 -3.35 4.87 36.36
C PRO A 132 -3.45 6.07 35.42
N GLY A 133 -4.61 6.23 34.79
CA GLY A 133 -4.85 7.19 33.73
C GLY A 133 -6.33 7.32 33.34
N PHE A 134 -6.59 8.09 32.29
CA PHE A 134 -7.88 8.16 31.63
C PHE A 134 -7.74 8.46 30.13
N THR A 135 -8.72 8.00 29.35
CA THR A 135 -8.84 8.30 27.92
C THR A 135 -9.95 9.32 27.68
N ILE A 136 -9.64 10.40 26.97
CA ILE A 136 -10.59 11.34 26.37
C ILE A 136 -10.95 10.82 24.97
N SER A 137 -12.24 10.66 24.69
CA SER A 137 -12.73 9.96 23.50
C SER A 137 -12.57 10.71 22.16
N THR A 138 -12.57 9.95 21.06
CA THR A 138 -12.56 10.43 19.66
C THR A 138 -13.74 11.36 19.32
N GLU A 139 -14.87 11.21 20.03
CA GLU A 139 -16.03 12.12 19.93
C GLU A 139 -15.65 13.57 20.30
N VAL A 140 -14.70 13.77 21.22
CA VAL A 140 -14.21 15.11 21.59
C VAL A 140 -13.39 15.73 20.46
N CYS A 141 -12.55 14.95 19.77
CA CYS A 141 -11.83 15.41 18.57
C CYS A 141 -12.81 15.85 17.48
N THR A 142 -13.87 15.05 17.26
CA THR A 142 -14.94 15.36 16.30
C THR A 142 -15.67 16.65 16.69
N HIS A 143 -16.01 16.81 17.98
CA HIS A 143 -16.64 18.03 18.50
C HIS A 143 -15.73 19.26 18.36
N PHE A 144 -14.43 19.12 18.64
CA PHE A 144 -13.42 20.17 18.57
C PHE A 144 -13.36 20.80 17.18
N TYR A 145 -13.25 19.99 16.11
CA TYR A 145 -13.29 20.50 14.74
C TYR A 145 -14.66 21.09 14.36
N ALA A 146 -15.76 20.43 14.72
CA ALA A 146 -17.10 20.91 14.40
C ALA A 146 -17.48 22.24 15.10
N ASN A 147 -16.86 22.56 16.25
CA ASN A 147 -17.22 23.70 17.10
C ASN A 147 -16.06 24.71 17.26
N ARG A 148 -15.32 24.98 16.18
CA ARG A 148 -14.25 26.01 16.12
C ARG A 148 -13.15 25.84 17.19
N LYS A 149 -12.64 24.62 17.35
CA LYS A 149 -11.63 24.23 18.36
C LYS A 149 -12.05 24.49 19.82
N THR A 150 -13.34 24.31 20.14
CA THR A 150 -13.87 24.37 21.51
C THR A 150 -14.24 22.99 22.07
N TYR A 151 -14.41 22.89 23.40
CA TYR A 151 -14.66 21.63 24.10
C TYR A 151 -16.10 21.51 24.63
N PRO A 152 -16.66 20.29 24.77
CA PRO A 152 -17.95 20.09 25.45
C PRO A 152 -17.91 20.60 26.89
N LYS A 153 -18.92 21.38 27.31
CA LYS A 153 -18.96 22.04 28.63
C LYS A 153 -18.76 21.12 29.84
N VAL A 154 -19.10 19.84 29.72
CA VAL A 154 -18.94 18.83 30.79
C VAL A 154 -17.54 18.22 30.86
N LEU A 155 -16.69 18.40 29.84
CA LEU A 155 -15.39 17.74 29.73
C LEU A 155 -14.46 18.11 30.90
N ASP A 156 -14.36 19.38 31.25
CA ASP A 156 -13.50 19.88 32.33
C ASP A 156 -13.79 19.19 33.67
N SER A 157 -15.07 19.07 34.03
CA SER A 157 -15.48 18.37 35.26
C SER A 157 -15.15 16.87 35.24
N GLN A 158 -15.22 16.23 34.07
CA GLN A 158 -14.89 14.80 33.91
C GLN A 158 -13.38 14.56 33.92
N VAL A 159 -12.58 15.47 33.35
CA VAL A 159 -11.10 15.46 33.42
C VAL A 159 -10.66 15.65 34.89
N LYS A 160 -11.17 16.67 35.58
CA LYS A 160 -10.88 16.92 37.01
C LYS A 160 -11.26 15.74 37.90
N ALA A 161 -12.46 15.18 37.73
CA ALA A 161 -12.91 14.02 38.48
C ALA A 161 -12.10 12.74 38.19
N SER A 162 -11.47 12.64 37.02
CA SER A 162 -10.62 11.49 36.66
C SER A 162 -9.18 11.67 37.14
N LEU A 163 -8.64 12.89 37.08
CA LEU A 163 -7.32 13.21 37.62
C LEU A 163 -7.29 13.04 39.15
N ALA A 164 -8.34 13.44 39.86
CA ALA A 164 -8.47 13.22 41.31
C ALA A 164 -8.49 11.72 41.71
N LYS A 165 -8.89 10.81 40.81
CA LYS A 165 -8.73 9.35 41.03
C LYS A 165 -7.25 8.95 40.94
N ILE A 166 -6.50 9.47 39.96
CA ILE A 166 -5.06 9.22 39.81
C ILE A 166 -4.29 9.76 41.02
N GLU A 167 -4.57 10.99 41.46
CA GLU A 167 -3.96 11.59 42.66
C GLU A 167 -4.15 10.70 43.90
N LYS A 168 -5.38 10.20 44.10
CA LYS A 168 -5.72 9.31 45.22
C LYS A 168 -5.08 7.91 45.09
N GLU A 169 -4.90 7.40 43.89
CA GLU A 169 -4.29 6.07 43.66
C GLU A 169 -2.75 6.12 43.77
N MET A 170 -2.12 7.23 43.35
CA MET A 170 -0.67 7.41 43.35
C MET A 170 -0.12 8.05 44.64
N GLY A 171 -0.96 8.70 45.46
CA GLY A 171 -0.50 9.45 46.64
C GLY A 171 0.30 10.73 46.30
N ARG A 172 0.16 11.22 45.07
CA ARG A 172 0.82 12.41 44.51
C ARG A 172 -0.22 13.45 44.11
N LYS A 173 0.14 14.74 44.04
CA LYS A 173 -0.80 15.84 43.71
C LYS A 173 -0.40 16.59 42.44
N PHE A 174 -1.34 16.84 41.54
CA PHE A 174 -1.09 17.59 40.30
C PHE A 174 -0.80 19.06 40.62
N GLY A 175 0.35 19.57 40.18
CA GLY A 175 0.87 20.87 40.61
C GLY A 175 1.26 20.96 42.09
N GLY A 176 1.37 19.84 42.80
CA GLY A 176 1.83 19.82 44.19
C GLY A 176 3.34 20.04 44.27
N ARG A 177 3.78 21.07 45.00
CA ARG A 177 5.21 21.31 45.28
C ARG A 177 5.89 20.16 46.04
N LYS A 178 5.14 19.33 46.75
CA LYS A 178 5.63 18.06 47.35
C LYS A 178 4.87 16.90 46.73
N ASN A 179 5.58 15.82 46.43
CA ASN A 179 5.10 14.63 45.73
C ASN A 179 4.30 14.99 44.46
N PRO A 180 4.93 15.64 43.46
CA PRO A 180 4.25 16.13 42.26
C PRO A 180 3.71 14.96 41.41
N LEU A 181 2.40 14.95 41.15
CA LEU A 181 1.85 14.07 40.12
C LEU A 181 2.23 14.65 38.75
N LEU A 182 3.08 13.93 38.03
CA LEU A 182 3.43 14.19 36.64
C LEU A 182 2.69 13.19 35.74
N VAL A 183 2.29 13.62 34.54
CA VAL A 183 1.55 12.79 33.58
C VAL A 183 2.21 12.80 32.20
N SER A 184 1.97 11.75 31.42
CA SER A 184 2.17 11.77 29.98
C SER A 184 0.83 11.99 29.26
N VAL A 185 0.88 12.72 28.15
CA VAL A 185 -0.24 12.95 27.23
C VAL A 185 0.10 12.26 25.92
N ARG A 186 -0.62 11.19 25.60
CA ARG A 186 -0.35 10.27 24.48
C ARG A 186 -1.54 10.24 23.52
N SER A 187 -1.31 10.60 22.26
CA SER A 187 -2.26 10.45 21.16
C SER A 187 -2.72 8.99 20.95
N GLY A 188 -3.84 8.77 20.25
CA GLY A 188 -4.34 7.43 19.98
C GLY A 188 -5.58 7.40 19.09
N ALA A 189 -5.39 7.23 17.78
CA ALA A 189 -6.47 7.07 16.82
C ALA A 189 -7.02 5.63 16.78
N ARG A 190 -8.14 5.42 16.08
CA ARG A 190 -8.76 4.08 15.87
C ARG A 190 -7.79 3.10 15.20
N ALA A 191 -7.07 3.58 14.17
CA ALA A 191 -5.98 2.87 13.53
C ALA A 191 -4.64 3.20 14.21
N SER A 192 -3.70 2.26 14.20
CA SER A 192 -2.33 2.54 14.65
C SER A 192 -1.58 3.34 13.58
N MET A 193 -1.11 4.53 13.94
CA MET A 193 -0.27 5.40 13.12
C MET A 193 1.08 5.57 13.85
N PRO A 194 2.05 4.64 13.71
CA PRO A 194 3.34 4.73 14.39
C PRO A 194 4.12 5.96 13.92
N GLY A 195 4.83 6.64 14.84
CA GLY A 195 5.57 7.88 14.56
C GLY A 195 4.69 9.13 14.37
N MET A 196 3.57 9.02 13.66
CA MET A 196 2.83 10.17 13.11
C MET A 196 2.19 11.15 14.08
N MET A 197 2.03 10.78 15.36
CA MET A 197 1.31 11.59 16.34
C MET A 197 2.05 11.65 17.66
N ASP A 198 2.00 12.83 18.24
CA ASP A 198 2.92 13.29 19.26
C ASP A 198 2.65 12.66 20.63
N THR A 199 3.64 12.74 21.51
CA THR A 199 3.57 12.31 22.91
C THR A 199 4.39 13.27 23.75
N ILE A 200 3.78 13.79 24.81
CA ILE A 200 4.42 14.69 25.77
C ILE A 200 4.59 13.91 27.08
N LEU A 201 5.82 13.80 27.58
CA LEU A 201 6.12 13.19 28.89
C LEU A 201 6.33 14.29 29.94
N ASN A 202 6.39 13.90 31.23
CA ASN A 202 6.76 14.75 32.35
C ASN A 202 5.86 16.01 32.57
N LEU A 203 4.64 16.03 32.03
CA LEU A 203 3.73 17.16 32.13
C LEU A 203 3.27 17.40 33.58
N GLY A 204 3.30 18.66 33.99
CA GLY A 204 3.16 19.10 35.39
C GLY A 204 4.48 19.62 35.99
N LEU A 205 5.60 19.57 35.25
CA LEU A 205 6.86 20.19 35.65
C LEU A 205 6.83 21.72 35.47
N ASN A 206 7.20 22.43 36.53
CA ASN A 206 7.38 23.88 36.60
C ASN A 206 8.46 24.20 37.66
N ASP A 207 8.81 25.48 37.84
CA ASP A 207 9.88 25.90 38.76
C ASP A 207 9.60 25.62 40.26
N GLN A 208 8.43 25.09 40.62
CA GLN A 208 8.11 24.61 41.98
C GLN A 208 7.99 23.09 42.07
N THR A 209 7.41 22.41 41.07
CA THR A 209 7.24 20.96 41.08
C THR A 209 8.55 20.23 40.77
N VAL A 210 9.48 20.84 40.01
CA VAL A 210 10.83 20.28 39.84
C VAL A 210 11.54 20.13 41.19
N LEU A 211 11.39 21.10 42.11
CA LEU A 211 11.97 21.02 43.46
C LEU A 211 11.37 19.84 44.27
N GLY A 212 10.06 19.61 44.12
CA GLY A 212 9.39 18.43 44.69
C GLY A 212 9.87 17.11 44.11
N LEU A 213 10.20 17.09 42.82
CA LEU A 213 10.79 15.93 42.16
C LEU A 213 12.22 15.67 42.65
N ILE A 214 13.01 16.71 42.96
CA ILE A 214 14.32 16.57 43.61
C ILE A 214 14.16 15.98 45.03
N GLU A 215 13.21 16.49 45.83
CA GLU A 215 12.90 15.95 47.17
C GLU A 215 12.50 14.46 47.10
N GLU A 216 11.68 14.04 46.14
CA GLU A 216 11.19 12.64 46.01
C GLU A 216 12.21 11.68 45.36
N SER A 217 13.00 12.16 44.39
CA SER A 217 13.99 11.34 43.69
C SER A 217 15.29 11.17 44.48
N GLN A 218 15.69 12.20 45.24
CA GLN A 218 17.06 12.43 45.73
C GLN A 218 18.10 12.59 44.60
N ASP A 219 17.66 12.91 43.37
CA ASP A 219 18.51 13.16 42.22
C ASP A 219 18.13 14.49 41.52
N ALA A 220 18.99 15.48 41.72
CA ALA A 220 18.87 16.79 41.07
C ALA A 220 19.11 16.73 39.56
N ARG A 221 19.99 15.84 39.09
CA ARG A 221 20.34 15.69 37.67
C ARG A 221 19.16 15.09 36.89
N PHE A 222 18.58 13.99 37.38
CA PHE A 222 17.35 13.40 36.83
C PHE A 222 16.21 14.42 36.74
N SER A 223 16.04 15.23 37.78
CA SER A 223 14.93 16.18 37.87
C SER A 223 15.05 17.32 36.85
N TYR A 224 16.25 17.88 36.66
CA TYR A 224 16.48 18.89 35.62
C TYR A 224 16.58 18.30 34.22
N ASP A 225 17.07 17.06 34.02
CA ASP A 225 17.02 16.36 32.73
C ASP A 225 15.58 16.16 32.26
N SER A 226 14.72 15.66 33.17
CA SER A 226 13.29 15.49 32.90
C SER A 226 12.59 16.82 32.60
N TYR A 227 13.08 17.92 33.16
CA TYR A 227 12.52 19.27 32.94
C TYR A 227 12.99 19.90 31.62
N ARG A 228 14.28 19.80 31.24
CA ARG A 228 14.74 20.27 29.91
C ARG A 228 14.00 19.54 28.79
N ARG A 229 13.84 18.21 28.91
CA ARG A 229 13.11 17.38 27.94
C ARG A 229 11.64 17.81 27.86
N PHE A 230 10.99 18.05 29.00
CA PHE A 230 9.61 18.57 29.01
C PHE A 230 9.51 19.91 28.29
N ILE A 231 10.44 20.83 28.51
CA ILE A 231 10.44 22.13 27.83
C ILE A 231 10.62 21.95 26.31
N THR A 232 11.55 21.10 25.85
CA THR A 232 11.70 20.80 24.41
C THR A 232 10.44 20.18 23.81
N MET A 233 9.96 19.05 24.36
CA MET A 233 8.75 18.36 23.88
C MET A 233 7.51 19.27 23.85
N TYR A 234 7.29 20.06 24.90
CA TYR A 234 6.14 20.95 24.97
C TYR A 234 6.28 22.14 24.01
N SER A 235 7.50 22.66 23.84
CA SER A 235 7.75 23.80 22.95
C SER A 235 7.59 23.42 21.48
N ASP A 236 8.06 22.24 21.10
CA ASP A 236 7.90 21.70 19.74
C ASP A 236 6.42 21.36 19.46
N VAL A 237 5.81 20.49 20.28
CA VAL A 237 4.47 19.92 20.03
C VAL A 237 3.31 20.89 20.30
N VAL A 238 3.42 21.76 21.31
CA VAL A 238 2.31 22.62 21.76
C VAL A 238 2.56 24.09 21.43
N LEU A 239 3.80 24.57 21.58
CA LEU A 239 4.14 25.96 21.28
C LEU A 239 4.57 26.17 19.84
N ASP A 240 4.75 25.15 18.99
CA ASP A 240 5.16 25.31 17.58
C ASP A 240 6.51 26.07 17.49
N ILE A 241 7.54 25.49 18.12
CA ILE A 241 8.93 25.99 18.20
C ILE A 241 9.88 24.81 17.94
N HIS A 242 10.43 24.71 16.72
CA HIS A 242 11.26 23.58 16.30
C HIS A 242 12.38 23.19 17.28
N SER A 243 12.42 21.90 17.61
CA SER A 243 13.43 21.21 18.44
C SER A 243 14.89 21.64 18.17
N ASN A 244 15.27 21.85 16.90
CA ASN A 244 16.63 22.23 16.48
C ASN A 244 17.26 23.40 17.27
N GLN A 245 16.46 24.36 17.75
CA GLN A 245 16.96 25.48 18.56
C GLN A 245 17.42 25.03 19.96
N PHE A 246 16.74 24.04 20.54
CA PHE A 246 17.05 23.45 21.83
C PHE A 246 18.24 22.49 21.73
N GLU A 247 18.33 21.72 20.64
CA GLU A 247 19.47 20.86 20.35
C GLU A 247 20.76 21.66 20.10
N SER A 248 20.70 22.79 19.37
CA SER A 248 21.86 23.69 19.22
C SER A 248 22.39 24.16 20.58
N ALA A 249 21.50 24.65 21.46
CA ALA A 249 21.89 25.12 22.79
C ALA A 249 22.42 24.00 23.72
N LEU A 250 21.97 22.75 23.51
CA LEU A 250 22.50 21.57 24.18
C LEU A 250 23.92 21.22 23.70
N GLU A 251 24.15 21.19 22.39
CA GLU A 251 25.48 20.94 21.82
C GLU A 251 26.47 22.08 22.15
N ASP A 252 26.03 23.35 22.07
CA ASP A 252 26.80 24.52 22.52
C ASP A 252 27.23 24.37 23.99
N MET A 253 26.34 23.87 24.85
CA MET A 253 26.66 23.61 26.26
C MET A 253 27.64 22.44 26.45
N LYS A 254 27.48 21.34 25.69
CA LYS A 254 28.40 20.18 25.74
C LYS A 254 29.80 20.58 25.27
N HIS A 255 29.91 21.32 24.16
CA HIS A 255 31.16 21.93 23.70
C HIS A 255 31.76 22.89 24.75
N ALA A 256 30.94 23.75 25.37
CA ALA A 256 31.36 24.65 26.46
C ALA A 256 31.66 23.95 27.81
N ARG A 257 31.61 22.61 27.85
CA ARG A 257 32.02 21.77 28.99
C ARG A 257 33.08 20.72 28.62
N GLY A 258 33.38 20.53 27.35
CA GLY A 258 34.33 19.51 26.89
C GLY A 258 33.82 18.08 27.09
N VAL A 259 32.50 17.87 27.03
CA VAL A 259 31.83 16.56 27.15
C VAL A 259 31.21 16.15 25.81
N GLU A 260 31.03 14.85 25.58
CA GLU A 260 30.42 14.35 24.33
C GLU A 260 28.97 13.86 24.54
N LEU A 261 28.63 13.40 25.76
CA LEU A 261 27.35 12.79 26.06
C LEU A 261 26.50 13.63 27.01
N ASP A 262 25.19 13.72 26.73
CA ASP A 262 24.18 14.31 27.62
C ASP A 262 24.25 13.78 29.07
N THR A 263 24.68 12.53 29.25
CA THR A 263 24.85 11.88 30.56
C THR A 263 25.93 12.52 31.42
N GLU A 264 26.91 13.20 30.81
CA GLU A 264 28.06 13.81 31.47
C GLU A 264 27.77 15.24 31.99
N LEU A 265 26.68 15.87 31.52
CA LEU A 265 26.22 17.18 32.03
C LEU A 265 25.76 17.07 33.49
N SER A 266 26.19 18.03 34.31
CA SER A 266 25.85 18.08 35.74
C SER A 266 24.44 18.61 36.00
N ALA A 267 23.96 18.47 37.24
CA ALA A 267 22.66 19.00 37.66
C ALA A 267 22.57 20.54 37.54
N GLU A 268 23.67 21.27 37.76
CA GLU A 268 23.70 22.73 37.62
C GLU A 268 23.80 23.17 36.14
N ASP A 269 24.45 22.38 35.28
CA ASP A 269 24.45 22.62 33.84
C ASP A 269 23.05 22.42 33.24
N LEU A 270 22.37 21.33 33.59
CA LEU A 270 20.99 21.07 33.13
C LEU A 270 19.99 22.13 33.62
N LYS A 271 20.21 22.68 34.82
CA LYS A 271 19.43 23.79 35.40
C LYS A 271 19.68 25.12 34.69
N GLU A 272 20.92 25.40 34.31
CA GLU A 272 21.26 26.53 33.43
C GLU A 272 20.67 26.32 32.01
N LEU A 273 20.68 25.10 31.49
CA LEU A 273 20.07 24.76 30.20
C LEU A 273 18.55 24.96 30.21
N VAL A 274 17.86 24.58 31.30
CA VAL A 274 16.44 24.90 31.55
C VAL A 274 16.19 26.41 31.49
N ARG A 275 17.09 27.23 32.06
CA ARG A 275 16.99 28.70 32.00
C ARG A 275 17.17 29.22 30.56
N GLN A 276 18.10 28.65 29.80
CA GLN A 276 18.33 28.99 28.40
C GLN A 276 17.16 28.56 27.50
N PHE A 277 16.61 27.36 27.69
CA PHE A 277 15.45 26.85 26.96
C PHE A 277 14.21 27.73 27.20
N LYS A 278 13.95 28.16 28.45
CA LYS A 278 12.88 29.15 28.73
C LYS A 278 13.14 30.51 28.05
N GLN A 279 14.40 30.88 27.81
CA GLN A 279 14.75 32.11 27.09
C GLN A 279 14.57 31.96 25.56
N ILE A 280 14.83 30.78 24.98
CA ILE A 280 14.49 30.46 23.58
C ILE A 280 12.98 30.60 23.38
N VAL A 281 12.16 30.03 24.27
CA VAL A 281 10.69 30.19 24.22
C VAL A 281 10.29 31.67 24.25
N ARG A 282 10.86 32.47 25.17
CA ARG A 282 10.58 33.91 25.26
C ARG A 282 10.98 34.69 24.01
N THR A 283 12.12 34.36 23.39
CA THR A 283 12.58 35.03 22.16
C THR A 283 11.74 34.67 20.93
N SER A 284 11.04 33.53 20.94
CA SER A 284 10.00 33.21 19.94
C SER A 284 8.69 34.03 20.08
N GLY A 285 8.59 34.90 21.08
CA GLY A 285 7.38 35.68 21.38
C GLY A 285 6.29 34.91 22.13
N LYS A 286 6.62 33.71 22.64
CA LYS A 286 5.72 32.83 23.41
C LYS A 286 6.21 32.74 24.86
N GLN A 287 5.41 32.21 25.77
CA GLN A 287 5.82 31.97 27.16
C GLN A 287 5.60 30.50 27.53
N PHE A 288 6.53 29.93 28.29
CA PHE A 288 6.37 28.59 28.85
C PHE A 288 5.32 28.62 29.98
N PRO A 289 4.25 27.79 29.92
CA PRO A 289 3.19 27.81 30.93
C PRO A 289 3.66 27.15 32.23
N GLU A 290 3.63 27.90 33.34
CA GLU A 290 3.97 27.37 34.67
C GLU A 290 2.78 26.67 35.36
N ASP A 291 1.54 26.91 34.93
CA ASP A 291 0.35 26.22 35.47
C ASP A 291 0.17 24.83 34.81
N PRO A 292 0.20 23.73 35.58
CA PRO A 292 -0.08 22.39 35.05
C PRO A 292 -1.45 22.23 34.37
N TRP A 293 -2.46 23.04 34.71
CA TRP A 293 -3.76 22.99 34.00
C TRP A 293 -3.70 23.65 32.63
N GLU A 294 -3.03 24.79 32.49
CA GLU A 294 -2.69 25.38 31.20
C GLU A 294 -1.84 24.43 30.35
N GLN A 295 -0.80 23.81 30.95
CA GLN A 295 0.00 22.78 30.31
C GLN A 295 -0.88 21.66 29.74
N LEU A 296 -1.76 21.08 30.58
CA LEU A 296 -2.62 19.96 30.23
C LEU A 296 -3.60 20.29 29.08
N TRP A 297 -4.26 21.47 29.13
CA TRP A 297 -5.20 21.87 28.09
C TRP A 297 -4.52 22.24 26.77
N GLY A 298 -3.32 22.82 26.82
CA GLY A 298 -2.48 23.01 25.64
C GLY A 298 -2.11 21.68 24.98
N ALA A 299 -1.63 20.70 25.76
CA ALA A 299 -1.30 19.36 25.27
C ALA A 299 -2.50 18.62 24.67
N VAL A 300 -3.69 18.71 25.27
CA VAL A 300 -4.94 18.16 24.71
C VAL A 300 -5.31 18.84 23.39
N GLY A 301 -5.20 20.18 23.32
CA GLY A 301 -5.47 20.95 22.11
C GLY A 301 -4.48 20.70 20.96
N ALA A 302 -3.22 20.44 21.30
CA ALA A 302 -2.17 20.04 20.36
C ALA A 302 -2.46 18.65 19.78
N VAL A 303 -2.76 17.64 20.60
CA VAL A 303 -3.07 16.28 20.13
C VAL A 303 -4.33 16.24 19.24
N PHE A 304 -5.34 17.06 19.51
CA PHE A 304 -6.46 17.18 18.57
C PHE A 304 -6.08 17.96 17.30
N SER A 305 -5.20 18.96 17.39
CA SER A 305 -4.71 19.71 16.22
C SER A 305 -3.84 18.86 15.30
N SER A 306 -2.95 18.02 15.82
CA SER A 306 -2.03 17.21 15.01
C SER A 306 -2.71 16.13 14.17
N TRP A 307 -3.98 15.80 14.45
CA TRP A 307 -4.83 15.02 13.55
C TRP A 307 -4.95 15.63 12.15
N MET A 308 -4.91 16.95 11.99
CA MET A 308 -5.04 17.62 10.68
C MET A 308 -3.71 18.17 10.13
N ASN A 309 -2.57 17.86 10.76
CA ASN A 309 -1.26 18.29 10.26
C ASN A 309 -0.91 17.57 8.94
N PRO A 310 -0.13 18.19 8.03
CA PRO A 310 0.17 17.64 6.70
C PRO A 310 0.68 16.19 6.75
N ARG A 311 1.65 15.88 7.62
CA ARG A 311 2.20 14.53 7.81
C ARG A 311 1.13 13.48 8.15
N ALA A 312 0.17 13.84 9.01
CA ALA A 312 -0.94 12.96 9.38
C ALA A 312 -1.93 12.77 8.21
N ASN A 313 -2.20 13.83 7.44
CA ASN A 313 -3.06 13.78 6.25
C ASN A 313 -2.47 12.86 5.17
N THR A 314 -1.17 13.00 4.88
CA THR A 314 -0.43 12.13 3.94
C THR A 314 -0.44 10.68 4.39
N TYR A 315 -0.14 10.38 5.67
CA TYR A 315 -0.19 9.00 6.17
C TYR A 315 -1.59 8.40 6.03
N ARG A 316 -2.65 9.17 6.33
CA ARG A 316 -4.04 8.69 6.20
C ARG A 316 -4.40 8.37 4.75
N LYS A 317 -3.98 9.19 3.79
CA LYS A 317 -4.15 8.95 2.35
C LYS A 317 -3.42 7.68 1.90
N LEU A 318 -2.19 7.47 2.36
CA LEU A 318 -1.38 6.28 2.05
C LEU A 318 -1.86 4.97 2.72
N ASN A 319 -2.82 5.02 3.66
CA ASN A 319 -3.25 3.86 4.47
C ASN A 319 -4.77 3.64 4.50
N ASP A 320 -5.55 4.27 3.59
CA ASP A 320 -7.03 4.22 3.56
C ASP A 320 -7.69 4.57 4.93
N ILE A 321 -7.18 5.56 5.66
CA ILE A 321 -7.70 5.94 6.99
C ILE A 321 -8.62 7.17 6.88
N PRO A 322 -9.94 7.06 7.16
CA PRO A 322 -10.85 8.20 7.10
C PRO A 322 -10.54 9.32 8.10
N GLU A 323 -10.53 10.55 7.58
CA GLU A 323 -10.38 11.81 8.31
C GLU A 323 -11.40 11.97 9.45
N ALA A 324 -12.63 11.50 9.24
CA ALA A 324 -13.74 11.60 10.18
C ALA A 324 -13.64 10.69 11.42
N TRP A 325 -12.58 9.89 11.58
CA TRP A 325 -12.41 9.03 12.77
C TRP A 325 -11.84 9.77 14.00
N GLY A 326 -11.08 10.86 13.78
CA GLY A 326 -10.40 11.60 14.84
C GLY A 326 -9.36 10.78 15.63
N THR A 327 -8.86 11.38 16.70
CA THR A 327 -7.95 10.75 17.68
C THR A 327 -8.48 10.90 19.10
N ALA A 328 -8.21 9.90 19.95
CA ALA A 328 -8.38 9.99 21.39
C ALA A 328 -7.10 10.56 22.05
N VAL A 329 -7.23 11.04 23.30
CA VAL A 329 -6.09 11.51 24.11
C VAL A 329 -6.02 10.66 25.38
N ASN A 330 -4.86 10.06 25.65
CA ASN A 330 -4.63 9.23 26.81
C ASN A 330 -3.75 10.01 27.78
N ILE A 331 -4.27 10.28 28.99
CA ILE A 331 -3.55 10.98 30.05
C ILE A 331 -3.23 9.93 31.11
N GLN A 332 -1.94 9.71 31.39
CA GLN A 332 -1.49 8.60 32.24
C GLN A 332 -0.40 9.07 33.20
N SER A 333 -0.43 8.64 34.46
CA SER A 333 0.62 8.91 35.45
C SER A 333 1.99 8.52 34.89
N MET A 334 2.97 9.41 35.06
CA MET A 334 4.36 9.09 34.78
C MET A 334 4.84 7.94 35.69
N VAL A 335 5.71 7.12 35.12
CA VAL A 335 6.63 6.21 35.80
C VAL A 335 8.00 6.36 35.12
N PHE A 336 9.09 6.25 35.87
CA PHE A 336 10.40 6.70 35.41
C PHE A 336 11.40 5.53 35.27
N GLY A 337 11.95 5.38 34.06
CA GLY A 337 13.05 4.45 33.78
C GLY A 337 14.44 5.04 34.04
N ASN A 338 14.52 6.32 34.43
CA ASN A 338 15.74 7.15 34.51
C ASN A 338 16.03 7.72 35.92
N MET A 339 15.69 6.99 36.99
CA MET A 339 15.98 7.38 38.39
C MET A 339 17.14 6.58 39.02
N GLY A 340 18.10 6.13 38.21
CA GLY A 340 19.19 5.26 38.64
C GLY A 340 19.17 3.86 37.98
N ASP A 341 20.12 3.02 38.37
CA ASP A 341 20.42 1.76 37.67
C ASP A 341 19.50 0.59 38.04
N ASP A 342 18.62 0.76 39.03
CA ASP A 342 17.50 -0.14 39.31
C ASP A 342 16.22 0.21 38.50
N CYS A 343 16.33 1.23 37.64
CA CYS A 343 15.31 1.68 36.72
C CYS A 343 15.73 1.41 35.26
N ALA A 344 14.75 1.11 34.40
CA ALA A 344 14.98 0.80 33.00
C ALA A 344 13.71 1.03 32.17
N THR A 345 13.84 1.03 30.84
CA THR A 345 12.70 1.11 29.91
C THR A 345 12.99 0.30 28.64
N GLY A 346 11.95 -0.20 27.98
CA GLY A 346 12.15 -1.02 26.77
C GLY A 346 10.90 -1.29 25.95
N VAL A 347 11.15 -1.87 24.77
CA VAL A 347 10.16 -2.22 23.75
C VAL A 347 10.41 -3.67 23.35
N ALA A 348 9.36 -4.50 23.38
CA ALA A 348 9.48 -5.94 23.11
C ALA A 348 8.29 -6.50 22.32
N PHE A 349 8.59 -7.51 21.50
CA PHE A 349 7.65 -8.27 20.69
C PHE A 349 7.57 -9.70 21.20
N THR A 350 6.38 -10.30 21.30
CA THR A 350 6.22 -11.68 21.79
C THR A 350 6.83 -12.74 20.88
N ARG A 351 7.06 -12.38 19.61
CA ARG A 351 7.76 -13.13 18.56
C ARG A 351 8.55 -12.13 17.72
N ASP A 352 9.57 -12.61 17.01
CA ASP A 352 10.41 -11.78 16.14
C ASP A 352 9.57 -11.11 15.03
N PRO A 353 9.57 -9.76 14.90
CA PRO A 353 8.76 -9.04 13.92
C PRO A 353 9.33 -9.10 12.49
N SER A 354 10.57 -9.55 12.32
CA SER A 354 11.25 -9.67 11.01
C SER A 354 11.25 -11.09 10.49
N THR A 355 11.50 -12.10 11.33
CA THR A 355 11.54 -13.53 10.94
C THR A 355 10.27 -14.31 11.28
N GLY A 356 9.50 -13.87 12.27
CA GLY A 356 8.35 -14.61 12.82
C GLY A 356 8.70 -15.70 13.83
N GLU A 357 9.99 -15.88 14.16
CA GLU A 357 10.42 -16.87 15.14
C GLU A 357 9.79 -16.64 16.52
N ARG A 358 9.44 -17.75 17.18
CA ARG A 358 8.80 -17.79 18.51
C ARG A 358 9.79 -17.55 19.66
N LYS A 359 10.58 -16.48 19.55
CA LYS A 359 11.50 -15.96 20.57
C LYS A 359 10.99 -14.60 21.06
N PHE A 360 11.05 -14.36 22.38
CA PHE A 360 10.72 -13.05 22.94
C PHE A 360 11.84 -12.08 22.54
N PHE A 361 11.53 -11.12 21.66
CA PHE A 361 12.52 -10.26 21.00
C PHE A 361 12.34 -8.80 21.42
N GLY A 362 13.40 -8.06 21.68
CA GLY A 362 13.26 -6.65 22.08
C GLY A 362 14.53 -6.00 22.60
N GLU A 363 14.39 -4.70 22.82
CA GLU A 363 15.46 -3.77 23.17
C GLU A 363 15.10 -3.02 24.47
N PHE A 364 16.07 -2.77 25.34
CA PHE A 364 15.90 -1.99 26.57
C PHE A 364 17.13 -1.11 26.85
N LEU A 365 16.96 -0.12 27.73
CA LEU A 365 18.05 0.67 28.30
C LEU A 365 17.86 0.80 29.83
N VAL A 366 18.96 0.66 30.56
CA VAL A 366 19.05 0.99 32.00
C VAL A 366 19.20 2.50 32.16
N ASN A 367 18.53 3.07 33.16
CA ASN A 367 18.61 4.49 33.51
C ASN A 367 18.32 5.40 32.29
N ALA A 368 17.11 5.29 31.73
CA ALA A 368 16.69 5.87 30.45
C ALA A 368 15.17 6.13 30.36
N GLN A 369 14.74 7.03 29.47
CA GLN A 369 13.33 7.21 29.06
C GLN A 369 13.06 6.52 27.71
N GLY A 370 11.79 6.25 27.39
CA GLY A 370 11.42 5.50 26.18
C GLY A 370 11.88 6.17 24.87
N GLU A 371 12.04 7.49 24.90
CA GLU A 371 12.66 8.32 23.87
C GLU A 371 14.09 7.85 23.51
N ASP A 372 14.93 7.60 24.52
CA ASP A 372 16.34 7.21 24.33
C ASP A 372 16.48 5.88 23.57
N VAL A 373 15.51 4.96 23.76
CA VAL A 373 15.45 3.65 23.08
C VAL A 373 15.06 3.82 21.60
N VAL A 374 14.13 4.71 21.30
CA VAL A 374 13.61 4.92 19.94
C VAL A 374 14.57 5.74 19.07
N ALA A 375 15.20 6.78 19.64
CA ALA A 375 16.22 7.57 18.96
C ALA A 375 17.54 6.78 18.77
N GLY A 376 17.85 5.87 19.70
CA GLY A 376 19.06 5.04 19.62
C GLY A 376 20.36 5.84 19.80
N ILE A 377 20.30 6.99 20.49
CA ILE A 377 21.46 7.79 20.91
C ILE A 377 22.41 6.94 21.79
N ARG A 378 21.83 6.06 22.61
CA ARG A 378 22.53 5.01 23.34
C ARG A 378 22.20 3.67 22.70
N THR A 379 23.21 2.84 22.44
CA THR A 379 23.05 1.49 21.87
C THR A 379 22.08 0.66 22.71
N PRO A 380 20.89 0.28 22.18
CA PRO A 380 19.92 -0.49 22.95
C PRO A 380 20.44 -1.89 23.28
N GLN A 381 20.08 -2.40 24.46
CA GLN A 381 20.53 -3.69 24.98
C GLN A 381 19.47 -4.78 24.72
N PRO A 382 19.86 -6.03 24.42
CA PRO A 382 18.90 -7.11 24.14
C PRO A 382 18.20 -7.62 25.41
N ILE A 383 16.89 -7.82 25.38
CA ILE A 383 16.12 -8.19 26.59
C ILE A 383 16.51 -9.55 27.20
N ASN A 384 16.98 -10.51 26.40
CA ASN A 384 17.40 -11.85 26.84
C ASN A 384 18.50 -12.43 25.94
N ALA A 385 19.11 -13.55 26.37
CA ALA A 385 20.22 -14.17 25.64
C ALA A 385 19.83 -14.68 24.23
N VAL A 386 18.58 -15.14 24.03
CA VAL A 386 18.07 -15.70 22.76
C VAL A 386 17.74 -14.59 21.75
N SER A 387 17.50 -13.36 22.21
CA SER A 387 17.24 -12.17 21.40
C SER A 387 18.50 -11.41 20.95
N ARG A 388 19.70 -11.90 21.30
CA ARG A 388 20.96 -11.30 20.88
C ARG A 388 21.15 -11.40 19.36
N GLN A 389 21.62 -10.31 18.76
CA GLN A 389 22.07 -10.28 17.36
C GLN A 389 23.60 -10.43 17.29
N GLU A 390 24.14 -10.69 16.10
CA GLU A 390 25.59 -10.71 15.85
C GLU A 390 26.23 -9.38 16.30
N GLY A 391 27.38 -9.44 16.97
CA GLY A 391 28.06 -8.28 17.54
C GLY A 391 27.53 -7.83 18.91
N ALA A 392 26.33 -8.27 19.32
CA ALA A 392 25.74 -7.94 20.63
C ALA A 392 26.18 -8.90 21.75
N GLU A 393 27.10 -9.85 21.51
CA GLU A 393 27.45 -10.92 22.48
C GLU A 393 27.90 -10.39 23.86
N LYS A 394 28.57 -9.23 23.88
CA LYS A 394 29.13 -8.60 25.07
C LYS A 394 28.15 -7.67 25.79
N LEU A 395 26.99 -7.37 25.21
CA LEU A 395 26.00 -6.48 25.85
C LEU A 395 25.24 -7.24 26.96
N PRO A 396 25.02 -6.60 28.12
CA PRO A 396 24.21 -7.20 29.19
C PRO A 396 22.74 -7.32 28.75
N THR A 397 22.00 -8.22 29.38
CA THR A 397 20.58 -8.49 29.08
C THR A 397 19.68 -8.10 30.24
N LEU A 398 18.41 -7.77 29.98
CA LEU A 398 17.45 -7.45 31.05
C LEU A 398 17.22 -8.67 31.96
N GLU A 399 17.26 -9.86 31.38
CA GLU A 399 17.31 -11.15 32.06
C GLU A 399 18.46 -11.27 33.07
N GLY A 400 19.65 -10.75 32.76
CA GLY A 400 20.81 -10.75 33.66
C GLY A 400 20.83 -9.59 34.67
N VAL A 401 20.50 -8.36 34.24
CA VAL A 401 20.57 -7.15 35.08
C VAL A 401 19.38 -7.06 36.04
N MET A 402 18.17 -7.41 35.59
CA MET A 402 16.93 -7.27 36.37
C MET A 402 16.06 -8.55 36.35
N PRO A 403 16.59 -9.72 36.76
CA PRO A 403 15.90 -11.02 36.63
C PRO A 403 14.51 -11.05 37.28
N LYS A 404 14.31 -10.34 38.40
CA LYS A 404 13.01 -10.22 39.09
C LYS A 404 11.96 -9.42 38.29
N ALA A 405 12.38 -8.47 37.47
CA ALA A 405 11.49 -7.69 36.60
C ALA A 405 11.25 -8.43 35.28
N TYR A 406 12.30 -8.98 34.68
CA TYR A 406 12.21 -9.85 33.50
C TYR A 406 11.28 -11.05 33.73
N GLY A 407 11.41 -11.76 34.86
CA GLY A 407 10.52 -12.88 35.22
C GLY A 407 9.04 -12.49 35.46
N LYS A 408 8.73 -11.20 35.66
CA LYS A 408 7.36 -10.67 35.60
C LYS A 408 6.95 -10.39 34.16
N LEU A 409 7.81 -9.73 33.38
CA LEU A 409 7.57 -9.38 31.98
C LEU A 409 7.30 -10.63 31.11
N VAL A 410 8.01 -11.74 31.36
CA VAL A 410 7.75 -13.05 30.72
C VAL A 410 6.30 -13.51 30.94
N LYS A 411 5.79 -13.44 32.17
CA LYS A 411 4.41 -13.82 32.50
C LYS A 411 3.38 -12.86 31.88
N VAL A 412 3.73 -11.57 31.76
CA VAL A 412 2.88 -10.56 31.12
C VAL A 412 2.76 -10.83 29.61
N TYR A 413 3.87 -11.01 28.89
CA TYR A 413 3.81 -11.20 27.43
C TYR A 413 3.07 -12.49 27.06
N GLN A 414 3.25 -13.58 27.83
CA GLN A 414 2.54 -14.85 27.62
C GLN A 414 1.03 -14.70 27.83
N LYS A 415 0.61 -13.90 28.82
CA LYS A 415 -0.81 -13.58 29.05
C LYS A 415 -1.37 -12.71 27.92
N LEU A 416 -0.61 -11.73 27.44
CA LEU A 416 -0.99 -10.84 26.34
C LEU A 416 -1.18 -11.60 25.01
N GLU A 417 -0.20 -12.41 24.60
CA GLU A 417 -0.29 -13.20 23.37
C GLU A 417 -1.44 -14.21 23.41
N LYS A 418 -1.66 -14.86 24.56
CA LYS A 418 -2.79 -15.80 24.72
C LYS A 418 -4.15 -15.10 24.71
N HIS A 419 -4.26 -13.90 25.27
CA HIS A 419 -5.50 -13.13 25.35
C HIS A 419 -5.89 -12.52 24.00
N TYR A 420 -4.99 -11.73 23.40
CA TYR A 420 -5.22 -11.14 22.08
C TYR A 420 -5.10 -12.16 20.92
N ARG A 421 -4.70 -13.40 21.24
CA ARG A 421 -4.47 -14.53 20.31
C ARG A 421 -3.45 -14.21 19.20
N ASP A 422 -2.64 -13.17 19.33
CA ASP A 422 -1.78 -12.61 18.28
C ASP A 422 -0.47 -12.03 18.87
N MET A 423 0.58 -11.97 18.06
CA MET A 423 1.87 -11.40 18.47
C MET A 423 1.71 -9.93 18.86
N GLN A 424 2.14 -9.60 20.08
CA GLN A 424 2.04 -8.25 20.62
C GLN A 424 3.39 -7.52 20.61
N ASP A 425 3.35 -6.25 20.24
CA ASP A 425 4.33 -5.20 20.48
C ASP A 425 3.97 -4.51 21.81
N ILE A 426 4.95 -4.35 22.70
CA ILE A 426 4.78 -4.06 24.13
C ILE A 426 5.79 -2.99 24.57
N GLU A 427 5.30 -1.86 25.10
CA GLU A 427 6.12 -0.84 25.78
C GLU A 427 6.07 -1.08 27.30
N PHE A 428 7.23 -1.09 27.96
CA PHE A 428 7.33 -1.26 29.42
C PHE A 428 8.39 -0.37 30.05
N THR A 429 8.19 -0.06 31.33
CA THR A 429 9.14 0.68 32.16
C THR A 429 9.29 -0.03 33.51
N ILE A 430 10.49 -0.01 34.06
CA ILE A 430 10.84 -0.53 35.38
C ILE A 430 11.29 0.68 36.19
N GLU A 431 10.58 0.98 37.26
CA GLU A 431 10.90 2.05 38.20
C GLU A 431 11.20 1.39 39.55
N ARG A 432 12.42 1.56 40.06
CA ARG A 432 12.92 0.95 41.30
C ARG A 432 12.60 -0.55 41.42
N GLY A 433 12.94 -1.31 40.38
CA GLY A 433 12.66 -2.76 40.25
C GLY A 433 11.19 -3.16 40.06
N LYS A 434 10.24 -2.20 39.99
CA LYS A 434 8.81 -2.45 39.76
C LYS A 434 8.47 -2.27 38.28
N LEU A 435 8.12 -3.38 37.62
CA LEU A 435 7.62 -3.39 36.24
C LEU A 435 6.24 -2.74 36.13
N TYR A 436 6.10 -1.86 35.13
CA TYR A 436 4.86 -1.27 34.66
C TYR A 436 4.70 -1.46 33.14
N MET A 437 3.46 -1.62 32.68
CA MET A 437 3.11 -1.77 31.26
C MET A 437 2.53 -0.46 30.72
N LEU A 438 3.16 0.13 29.71
CA LEU A 438 2.74 1.40 29.12
C LEU A 438 1.86 1.23 27.88
N GLN A 439 2.13 0.19 27.08
CA GLN A 439 1.37 -0.07 25.86
C GLN A 439 1.41 -1.55 25.50
N THR A 440 0.35 -2.00 24.82
CA THR A 440 0.37 -3.22 24.01
C THR A 440 -0.41 -2.98 22.72
N ARG A 441 -0.04 -3.63 21.62
CA ARG A 441 -0.78 -3.64 20.34
C ARG A 441 -0.35 -4.87 19.52
N SER A 442 -1.20 -5.35 18.60
CA SER A 442 -0.77 -6.30 17.58
C SER A 442 0.46 -5.76 16.85
N GLY A 443 1.58 -6.48 16.94
CA GLY A 443 2.87 -5.97 16.48
C GLY A 443 2.93 -5.88 14.96
N LYS A 444 3.40 -4.74 14.44
CA LYS A 444 3.78 -4.58 13.03
C LYS A 444 4.94 -5.53 12.73
N ARG A 445 4.85 -6.23 11.60
CA ARG A 445 5.72 -7.37 11.25
C ARG A 445 5.81 -7.50 9.73
N THR A 446 6.89 -8.09 9.24
CA THR A 446 7.11 -8.38 7.81
C THR A 446 6.10 -9.40 7.30
N ALA A 447 5.96 -9.53 5.98
CA ALA A 447 5.14 -10.59 5.39
C ALA A 447 5.59 -12.01 5.80
N ALA A 448 6.91 -12.25 5.85
CA ALA A 448 7.49 -13.52 6.30
C ALA A 448 7.14 -13.82 7.76
N ALA A 449 7.24 -12.82 8.64
CA ALA A 449 6.85 -12.94 10.02
C ALA A 449 5.34 -13.11 10.20
N ALA A 450 4.50 -12.40 9.43
CA ALA A 450 3.04 -12.55 9.46
C ALA A 450 2.61 -13.98 9.12
N LEU A 451 3.13 -14.50 8.00
CA LEU A 451 2.94 -15.87 7.54
C LEU A 451 3.37 -16.89 8.60
N LYS A 452 4.63 -16.80 9.06
CA LYS A 452 5.17 -17.76 10.02
C LYS A 452 4.40 -17.77 11.34
N ILE A 453 4.10 -16.58 11.88
CA ILE A 453 3.35 -16.45 13.13
C ILE A 453 1.93 -17.00 12.99
N ALA A 454 1.26 -16.75 11.86
CA ALA A 454 -0.08 -17.29 11.60
C ALA A 454 -0.08 -18.84 11.56
N VAL A 455 0.89 -19.44 10.86
CA VAL A 455 1.01 -20.90 10.76
C VAL A 455 1.40 -21.52 12.11
N ASP A 456 2.39 -20.97 12.82
CA ASP A 456 2.81 -21.48 14.13
C ASP A 456 1.69 -21.34 15.18
N MET A 457 0.87 -20.29 15.13
CA MET A 457 -0.28 -20.14 16.03
C MET A 457 -1.40 -21.17 15.77
N VAL A 458 -1.54 -21.70 14.55
CA VAL A 458 -2.42 -22.85 14.26
C VAL A 458 -1.82 -24.15 14.78
N ARG A 459 -0.50 -24.36 14.58
CA ARG A 459 0.24 -25.52 15.14
C ARG A 459 0.14 -25.55 16.68
N GLU A 460 0.22 -24.40 17.34
CA GLU A 460 0.01 -24.19 18.78
C GLU A 460 -1.46 -24.30 19.23
N LYS A 461 -2.41 -24.44 18.30
CA LYS A 461 -3.87 -24.43 18.54
C LYS A 461 -4.37 -23.14 19.23
N LEU A 462 -3.64 -22.04 19.07
CA LEU A 462 -4.04 -20.72 19.57
C LEU A 462 -5.12 -20.11 18.67
N ILE A 463 -5.07 -20.36 17.36
CA ILE A 463 -6.03 -19.85 16.36
C ILE A 463 -6.49 -20.95 15.38
N THR A 464 -7.59 -20.71 14.66
CA THR A 464 -8.07 -21.58 13.58
C THR A 464 -7.39 -21.27 12.24
N LYS A 465 -7.57 -22.12 11.22
CA LYS A 465 -7.04 -21.88 9.87
C LYS A 465 -7.63 -20.62 9.24
N GLU A 466 -8.91 -20.39 9.47
CA GLU A 466 -9.67 -19.24 8.97
C GLU A 466 -9.19 -17.95 9.64
N GLU A 467 -8.98 -17.97 10.96
CA GLU A 467 -8.35 -16.87 11.71
C GLU A 467 -6.90 -16.60 11.23
N ALA A 468 -6.14 -17.64 10.88
CA ALA A 468 -4.77 -17.50 10.37
C ALA A 468 -4.72 -16.88 8.98
N ILE A 469 -5.60 -17.32 8.07
CA ILE A 469 -5.77 -16.76 6.72
C ILE A 469 -6.08 -15.27 6.80
N LEU A 470 -7.13 -14.87 7.54
CA LEU A 470 -7.55 -13.47 7.65
C LEU A 470 -6.49 -12.52 8.26
N ARG A 471 -5.43 -13.05 8.89
CA ARG A 471 -4.34 -12.25 9.49
C ARG A 471 -3.20 -11.96 8.54
N VAL A 472 -3.00 -12.78 7.52
CA VAL A 472 -2.04 -12.50 6.46
C VAL A 472 -2.78 -11.66 5.43
N LYS A 473 -2.39 -10.41 5.23
CA LYS A 473 -3.04 -9.58 4.20
C LYS A 473 -2.63 -10.04 2.80
N PRO A 474 -3.52 -10.05 1.79
CA PRO A 474 -3.16 -10.33 0.41
C PRO A 474 -2.02 -9.44 -0.11
N GLU A 475 -2.05 -8.13 0.22
CA GLU A 475 -1.01 -7.17 -0.18
C GLU A 475 0.37 -7.47 0.43
N GLN A 476 0.45 -8.23 1.52
CA GLN A 476 1.73 -8.62 2.12
C GLN A 476 2.41 -9.75 1.32
N LEU A 477 1.68 -10.58 0.57
CA LEU A 477 2.31 -11.65 -0.21
C LEU A 477 3.20 -11.11 -1.34
N ASP A 478 2.92 -9.91 -1.86
CA ASP A 478 3.77 -9.24 -2.85
C ASP A 478 5.20 -9.00 -2.33
N GLN A 479 5.33 -8.70 -1.03
CA GLN A 479 6.62 -8.53 -0.34
C GLN A 479 7.43 -9.84 -0.24
N LEU A 480 6.78 -11.00 -0.32
CA LEU A 480 7.46 -12.31 -0.38
C LEU A 480 7.98 -12.65 -1.78
N LEU A 481 7.56 -11.88 -2.79
CA LEU A 481 7.96 -12.02 -4.20
C LEU A 481 8.92 -10.89 -4.63
N HIS A 482 9.16 -9.89 -3.77
CA HIS A 482 10.19 -8.88 -3.96
C HIS A 482 11.58 -9.53 -4.10
N PRO A 483 12.44 -9.08 -5.04
CA PRO A 483 13.74 -9.72 -5.26
C PRO A 483 14.68 -9.68 -4.04
N MET A 484 15.52 -10.70 -3.93
CA MET A 484 16.66 -10.79 -3.01
C MET A 484 17.96 -10.72 -3.80
N ILE A 485 19.07 -10.26 -3.21
CA ILE A 485 20.38 -10.26 -3.88
C ILE A 485 20.78 -11.70 -4.22
N ASP A 486 21.30 -11.95 -5.44
CA ASP A 486 21.85 -13.27 -5.79
C ASP A 486 23.03 -13.60 -4.85
N PRO A 487 22.99 -14.72 -4.09
CA PRO A 487 24.12 -15.17 -3.28
C PRO A 487 25.44 -15.37 -4.05
N LYS A 488 25.39 -15.46 -5.39
CA LYS A 488 26.55 -15.56 -6.29
C LYS A 488 27.05 -14.21 -6.82
N ALA A 489 26.29 -13.12 -6.66
CA ALA A 489 26.70 -11.82 -7.16
C ALA A 489 27.90 -11.27 -6.37
N LYS A 490 28.82 -10.58 -7.08
CA LYS A 490 30.02 -10.01 -6.46
C LYS A 490 29.65 -8.75 -5.66
N LYS A 491 29.61 -8.88 -4.33
CA LYS A 491 29.37 -7.77 -3.40
C LYS A 491 30.62 -6.91 -3.18
N ASP A 492 30.48 -5.59 -3.32
CA ASP A 492 31.43 -4.57 -2.85
C ASP A 492 30.83 -3.89 -1.60
N THR A 493 30.81 -4.64 -0.48
CA THR A 493 30.13 -4.22 0.75
C THR A 493 30.88 -3.08 1.44
N LEU A 494 30.22 -1.93 1.54
CA LEU A 494 30.74 -0.68 2.11
C LEU A 494 30.62 -0.62 3.63
N CYS A 495 29.45 -0.96 4.18
CA CYS A 495 29.24 -1.15 5.62
C CYS A 495 28.19 -2.23 5.90
N LYS A 496 28.07 -2.63 7.17
CA LYS A 496 26.94 -3.40 7.70
C LYS A 496 26.27 -2.59 8.81
N GLY A 497 24.96 -2.44 8.73
CA GLY A 497 24.10 -1.92 9.80
C GLY A 497 23.18 -3.02 10.33
N LEU A 498 22.10 -2.62 11.00
CA LEU A 498 21.06 -3.52 11.49
C LEU A 498 20.07 -3.89 10.37
N PRO A 499 19.68 -5.17 10.20
CA PRO A 499 18.71 -5.63 9.21
C PRO A 499 17.27 -5.24 9.62
N ALA A 500 16.97 -3.95 9.51
CA ALA A 500 15.78 -3.33 10.07
C ALA A 500 14.48 -3.74 9.37
N SER A 501 14.51 -3.91 8.05
CA SER A 501 13.39 -4.39 7.24
C SER A 501 13.90 -5.13 5.99
N PRO A 502 13.50 -6.40 5.74
CA PRO A 502 14.12 -7.27 4.75
C PRO A 502 13.84 -6.89 3.29
N GLY A 503 14.55 -7.54 2.37
CA GLY A 503 14.46 -7.35 0.92
C GLY A 503 15.72 -6.68 0.34
N ALA A 504 15.87 -6.75 -0.98
CA ALA A 504 16.94 -6.06 -1.71
C ALA A 504 16.41 -4.80 -2.42
N ALA A 505 17.14 -3.69 -2.33
CA ALA A 505 16.78 -2.45 -3.01
C ALA A 505 18.01 -1.73 -3.56
N PHE A 506 18.00 -1.39 -4.84
CA PHE A 506 19.01 -0.54 -5.46
C PHE A 506 18.40 0.78 -5.95
N GLY A 507 19.20 1.85 -5.91
CA GLY A 507 18.79 3.17 -6.37
C GLY A 507 19.89 4.21 -6.20
N GLN A 508 19.60 5.42 -6.67
CA GLN A 508 20.46 6.59 -6.50
C GLN A 508 20.29 7.18 -5.10
N VAL A 509 21.40 7.50 -4.43
CA VAL A 509 21.39 8.13 -3.10
C VAL A 509 20.75 9.52 -3.18
N VAL A 510 19.87 9.82 -2.21
CA VAL A 510 19.30 11.16 -1.93
C VAL A 510 19.25 11.38 -0.41
N PHE A 511 19.46 12.61 0.04
CA PHE A 511 19.56 12.94 1.48
C PHE A 511 18.34 13.64 2.07
N ASP A 512 17.39 13.98 1.20
CA ASP A 512 16.23 14.82 1.45
C ASP A 512 14.94 14.13 0.94
N PRO A 513 13.83 14.15 1.71
CA PRO A 513 12.61 13.44 1.34
C PRO A 513 11.80 14.13 0.23
N ASP A 514 11.86 15.46 0.10
CA ASP A 514 11.21 16.19 -0.99
C ASP A 514 11.96 15.93 -2.31
N VAL A 515 13.29 15.89 -2.28
CA VAL A 515 14.13 15.49 -3.41
C VAL A 515 13.84 14.04 -3.81
N ALA A 516 13.63 13.14 -2.85
CA ALA A 516 13.24 11.75 -3.11
C ALA A 516 11.88 11.66 -3.83
N GLU A 517 10.85 12.37 -3.36
CA GLU A 517 9.54 12.43 -4.03
C GLU A 517 9.66 13.02 -5.44
N LYS A 518 10.40 14.12 -5.59
CA LYS A 518 10.62 14.76 -6.88
C LYS A 518 11.31 13.85 -7.90
N TRP A 519 12.38 13.15 -7.49
CA TRP A 519 13.14 12.28 -8.40
C TRP A 519 12.36 11.04 -8.83
N VAL A 520 11.49 10.50 -7.97
CA VAL A 520 10.61 9.39 -8.34
C VAL A 520 9.47 9.88 -9.24
N ASN A 521 8.75 10.93 -8.84
CA ASN A 521 7.52 11.37 -9.51
C ASN A 521 7.74 12.16 -10.81
N GLU A 522 8.76 13.02 -10.89
CA GLU A 522 9.04 13.83 -12.09
C GLU A 522 10.04 13.18 -13.05
N LEU A 523 10.97 12.35 -12.53
CA LEU A 523 12.11 11.83 -13.29
C LEU A 523 12.14 10.30 -13.42
N GLY A 524 11.17 9.58 -12.81
CA GLY A 524 11.09 8.12 -12.86
C GLY A 524 12.28 7.38 -12.23
N ARG A 525 13.07 8.04 -11.38
CA ARG A 525 14.33 7.49 -10.85
C ARG A 525 14.08 6.58 -9.66
N LYS A 526 14.78 5.44 -9.61
CA LYS A 526 14.90 4.63 -8.39
C LYS A 526 15.85 5.30 -7.41
N VAL A 527 15.38 5.62 -6.20
CA VAL A 527 16.17 6.32 -5.16
C VAL A 527 16.31 5.50 -3.87
N ILE A 528 17.37 5.75 -3.11
CA ILE A 528 17.62 5.27 -1.74
C ILE A 528 17.74 6.49 -0.83
N LEU A 529 16.87 6.59 0.17
CA LEU A 529 16.86 7.72 1.12
C LEU A 529 17.87 7.47 2.24
N VAL A 530 18.84 8.38 2.40
CA VAL A 530 19.92 8.30 3.40
C VAL A 530 19.79 9.45 4.41
N ARG A 531 19.62 9.12 5.70
CA ARG A 531 19.41 10.10 6.78
C ARG A 531 20.25 9.76 8.01
N ILE A 532 20.51 10.72 8.91
CA ILE A 532 21.12 10.39 10.22
C ILE A 532 20.14 9.51 11.00
N GLU A 533 18.90 9.97 11.09
CA GLU A 533 17.71 9.26 11.53
C GLU A 533 16.50 9.77 10.74
N THR A 534 15.37 9.06 10.73
CA THR A 534 14.15 9.52 10.05
C THR A 534 13.14 10.10 11.03
N SER A 535 12.53 11.24 10.71
CA SER A 535 11.39 11.79 11.46
C SER A 535 10.05 11.35 10.85
N PRO A 536 8.90 11.62 11.52
CA PRO A 536 7.56 11.45 10.92
C PRO A 536 7.27 12.39 9.73
N GLU A 537 8.19 13.29 9.41
CA GLU A 537 8.08 14.26 8.33
C GLU A 537 8.71 13.75 7.04
N ASP A 538 9.70 12.84 7.12
CA ASP A 538 10.36 12.21 5.97
C ASP A 538 9.45 11.23 5.17
N ILE A 539 8.19 11.05 5.60
CA ILE A 539 7.42 9.85 5.27
C ILE A 539 6.95 9.73 3.81
N HIS A 540 6.81 10.85 3.10
CA HIS A 540 6.59 10.88 1.66
C HIS A 540 7.82 10.35 0.92
N GLY A 541 9.01 10.86 1.24
CA GLY A 541 10.29 10.35 0.74
C GLY A 541 10.50 8.87 1.05
N MET A 542 10.17 8.43 2.27
CA MET A 542 10.24 7.01 2.67
C MET A 542 9.29 6.11 1.87
N ALA A 543 8.10 6.60 1.50
CA ALA A 543 7.12 5.83 0.74
C ALA A 543 7.53 5.63 -0.73
N VAL A 544 8.17 6.63 -1.36
CA VAL A 544 8.61 6.54 -2.77
C VAL A 544 9.94 5.80 -2.93
N ALA A 545 10.86 5.92 -1.96
CA ALA A 545 12.18 5.31 -2.04
C ALA A 545 12.13 3.78 -2.21
N GLN A 546 13.12 3.18 -2.86
CA GLN A 546 13.23 1.73 -2.98
C GLN A 546 13.68 1.10 -1.64
N GLY A 547 14.51 1.83 -0.90
CA GLY A 547 14.96 1.45 0.45
C GLY A 547 15.49 2.66 1.23
N ILE A 548 15.73 2.45 2.52
CA ILE A 548 16.08 3.48 3.50
C ILE A 548 17.37 3.06 4.24
N LEU A 549 18.30 3.99 4.41
CA LEU A 549 19.53 3.81 5.17
C LEU A 549 19.64 4.88 6.27
N THR A 550 19.87 4.47 7.52
CA THR A 550 20.14 5.41 8.62
C THR A 550 21.47 5.17 9.33
N ALA A 551 22.10 6.27 9.79
CA ALA A 551 23.34 6.22 10.56
C ALA A 551 23.11 5.83 12.03
N ARG A 552 21.99 6.27 12.61
CA ARG A 552 21.52 5.97 13.98
C ARG A 552 20.22 5.14 13.96
N GLY A 553 19.77 4.71 15.13
CA GLY A 553 18.49 4.02 15.34
C GLY A 553 18.58 2.47 15.36
N GLY A 554 18.10 1.89 16.46
CA GLY A 554 18.00 0.43 16.68
C GLY A 554 16.91 -0.27 15.86
N MET A 555 16.66 -1.56 16.13
CA MET A 555 15.62 -2.33 15.44
C MET A 555 14.20 -1.80 15.71
N THR A 556 14.01 -1.06 16.81
CA THR A 556 12.75 -0.39 17.20
C THR A 556 12.63 1.07 16.75
N SER A 557 13.62 1.61 16.04
CA SER A 557 13.63 3.01 15.56
C SER A 557 12.50 3.35 14.56
N HIS A 558 12.25 4.65 14.36
CA HIS A 558 11.23 5.15 13.44
C HIS A 558 11.36 4.56 12.03
N ALA A 559 12.57 4.63 11.44
CA ALA A 559 12.87 4.07 10.13
C ALA A 559 12.51 2.58 10.05
N ALA A 560 12.98 1.80 11.04
CA ALA A 560 12.76 0.36 11.10
C ALA A 560 11.27 -0.01 11.24
N VAL A 561 10.51 0.71 12.06
CA VAL A 561 9.07 0.45 12.29
C VAL A 561 8.23 0.86 11.07
N VAL A 562 8.53 1.99 10.43
CA VAL A 562 7.79 2.48 9.25
C VAL A 562 8.12 1.65 8.02
N ALA A 563 9.40 1.34 7.76
CA ALA A 563 9.81 0.52 6.61
C ALA A 563 9.21 -0.89 6.65
N ARG A 564 9.24 -1.57 7.81
CA ARG A 564 8.53 -2.86 7.98
C ARG A 564 7.01 -2.73 7.81
N GLY A 565 6.44 -1.56 8.12
CA GLY A 565 5.04 -1.26 7.90
C GLY A 565 4.68 -1.06 6.42
N MET A 566 5.63 -0.58 5.60
CA MET A 566 5.49 -0.35 4.16
C MET A 566 5.98 -1.51 3.29
N GLY A 567 6.76 -2.44 3.83
CA GLY A 567 7.42 -3.51 3.05
C GLY A 567 8.72 -3.07 2.35
N LYS A 568 9.27 -1.90 2.71
CA LYS A 568 10.50 -1.37 2.11
C LYS A 568 11.73 -2.00 2.73
N CYS A 569 12.78 -2.17 1.93
CA CYS A 569 14.12 -2.52 2.41
C CYS A 569 14.64 -1.41 3.35
N CYS A 570 15.17 -1.78 4.51
CA CYS A 570 15.77 -0.82 5.44
C CYS A 570 16.99 -1.40 6.16
N VAL A 571 18.06 -0.63 6.19
CA VAL A 571 19.25 -0.85 7.03
C VAL A 571 19.35 0.33 7.99
N SER A 572 19.27 0.09 9.30
CA SER A 572 19.34 1.17 10.30
C SER A 572 20.63 1.10 11.13
N GLY A 573 21.05 2.21 11.71
CA GLY A 573 22.18 2.22 12.64
C GLY A 573 23.52 1.80 12.05
N CYS A 574 23.80 2.04 10.75
CA CYS A 574 25.19 1.89 10.26
C CYS A 574 26.03 3.05 10.81
N SER A 575 26.58 2.89 12.02
CA SER A 575 27.44 3.89 12.68
C SER A 575 28.74 4.20 11.93
N ALA A 576 29.05 3.44 10.88
CA ALA A 576 30.20 3.68 9.99
C ALA A 576 29.92 4.72 8.88
N ILE A 577 28.66 5.13 8.63
CA ILE A 577 28.37 6.26 7.73
C ILE A 577 28.36 7.59 8.51
N LYS A 578 29.16 8.55 8.03
CA LYS A 578 29.06 9.96 8.44
C LYS A 578 28.43 10.75 7.29
N ILE A 579 27.27 11.36 7.55
CA ILE A 579 26.51 12.16 6.57
C ILE A 579 26.89 13.64 6.70
N THR A 580 26.94 14.37 5.59
CA THR A 580 27.17 15.83 5.54
C THR A 580 26.11 16.45 4.64
N TYR A 581 25.07 17.02 5.23
CA TYR A 581 23.90 17.54 4.50
C TYR A 581 24.25 18.79 3.68
N GLU A 582 25.23 19.58 4.11
CA GLU A 582 25.71 20.78 3.41
C GLU A 582 26.40 20.46 2.07
N GLN A 583 26.71 19.18 1.83
CA GLN A 583 27.46 18.70 0.67
C GLN A 583 26.75 17.57 -0.08
N ASN A 584 25.52 17.19 0.33
CA ASN A 584 24.75 16.04 -0.18
C ASN A 584 25.63 14.79 -0.42
N LEU A 585 26.34 14.36 0.62
CA LEU A 585 27.19 13.16 0.60
C LEU A 585 27.23 12.43 1.95
N PHE A 586 27.68 11.17 1.91
CA PHE A 586 28.16 10.45 3.09
C PHE A 586 29.53 9.83 2.85
N SER A 587 30.30 9.66 3.93
CA SER A 587 31.61 9.01 3.92
C SER A 587 31.63 7.76 4.81
N ILE A 588 32.28 6.70 4.32
CA ILE A 588 32.66 5.51 5.09
C ILE A 588 34.19 5.38 5.01
N GLY A 589 34.88 5.78 6.08
CA GLY A 589 36.33 5.93 6.06
C GLY A 589 36.77 6.85 4.92
N ASN A 590 37.57 6.31 3.99
CA ASN A 590 38.07 7.04 2.82
C ASN A 590 37.11 7.02 1.61
N THR A 591 36.02 6.25 1.64
CA THR A 591 35.05 6.15 0.54
C THR A 591 33.97 7.21 0.69
N ILE A 592 33.79 8.05 -0.32
CA ILE A 592 32.72 9.06 -0.40
C ILE A 592 31.66 8.58 -1.40
N ILE A 593 30.39 8.69 -1.03
CA ILE A 593 29.22 8.46 -1.87
C ILE A 593 28.39 9.74 -1.90
N LYS A 594 28.03 10.21 -3.10
CA LYS A 594 27.32 11.48 -3.32
C LYS A 594 25.86 11.25 -3.73
N GLU A 595 25.06 12.30 -3.65
CA GLU A 595 23.73 12.31 -4.24
C GLU A 595 23.79 11.99 -5.74
N GLY A 596 22.93 11.07 -6.18
CA GLY A 596 22.95 10.51 -7.53
C GLY A 596 23.78 9.23 -7.70
N ASP A 597 24.71 8.90 -6.81
CA ASP A 597 25.48 7.64 -6.90
C ASP A 597 24.58 6.42 -6.61
N PHE A 598 24.81 5.31 -7.30
CA PHE A 598 24.06 4.07 -7.04
C PHE A 598 24.64 3.30 -5.86
N ILE A 599 23.75 2.89 -4.94
CA ILE A 599 24.00 1.86 -3.93
C ILE A 599 22.90 0.79 -3.95
N THR A 600 23.21 -0.36 -3.37
CA THR A 600 22.27 -1.45 -3.12
C THR A 600 22.25 -1.75 -1.61
N LEU A 601 21.06 -1.88 -1.05
CA LEU A 601 20.83 -2.29 0.33
C LEU A 601 20.33 -3.74 0.35
N ASP A 602 20.85 -4.53 1.28
CA ASP A 602 20.25 -5.80 1.72
C ASP A 602 19.74 -5.64 3.15
N GLY A 603 18.44 -5.34 3.27
CA GLY A 603 17.78 -5.17 4.57
C GLY A 603 17.59 -6.49 5.33
N THR A 604 17.99 -7.62 4.75
CA THR A 604 17.92 -8.97 5.36
C THR A 604 19.21 -9.28 6.12
N THR A 605 20.36 -8.88 5.59
CA THR A 605 21.69 -9.06 6.20
C THR A 605 22.22 -7.79 6.88
N GLY A 606 21.68 -6.62 6.54
CA GLY A 606 22.17 -5.32 6.99
C GLY A 606 23.28 -4.74 6.11
N GLU A 607 23.62 -5.37 4.98
CA GLU A 607 24.71 -4.89 4.11
C GLU A 607 24.32 -3.66 3.27
N VAL A 608 25.23 -2.70 3.20
CA VAL A 608 25.22 -1.56 2.28
C VAL A 608 26.31 -1.82 1.24
N ILE A 609 25.93 -1.94 -0.03
CA ILE A 609 26.80 -2.43 -1.11
C ILE A 609 26.91 -1.35 -2.20
N LYS A 610 28.11 -1.17 -2.75
CA LYS A 610 28.37 -0.16 -3.79
C LYS A 610 27.73 -0.55 -5.13
N GLY A 611 27.17 0.42 -5.84
CA GLY A 611 26.62 0.22 -7.18
C GLY A 611 25.29 -0.55 -7.19
N LYS A 612 25.03 -1.23 -8.31
CA LYS A 612 23.87 -2.10 -8.52
C LYS A 612 24.33 -3.55 -8.40
N VAL A 613 23.58 -4.37 -7.68
CA VAL A 613 23.81 -5.82 -7.55
C VAL A 613 22.62 -6.58 -8.12
N ASP A 614 22.88 -7.67 -8.82
CA ASP A 614 21.83 -8.50 -9.42
C ASP A 614 20.99 -9.22 -8.36
N THR A 615 19.71 -9.44 -8.68
CA THR A 615 18.71 -9.97 -7.75
C THR A 615 17.94 -11.15 -8.33
N ILE A 616 17.70 -12.18 -7.51
CA ILE A 616 16.89 -13.35 -7.81
C ILE A 616 15.50 -13.27 -7.17
N THR A 617 14.53 -13.97 -7.76
CA THR A 617 13.22 -14.21 -7.14
C THR A 617 13.37 -15.11 -5.90
N PRO A 618 12.74 -14.80 -4.75
CA PRO A 618 12.85 -15.63 -3.55
C PRO A 618 12.28 -17.05 -3.72
N THR A 619 12.91 -18.03 -3.07
CA THR A 619 12.32 -19.36 -2.91
C THR A 619 11.24 -19.35 -1.82
N LEU A 620 10.01 -19.69 -2.21
CA LEU A 620 8.88 -19.78 -1.29
C LEU A 620 9.14 -20.83 -0.19
N ASN A 621 8.91 -20.44 1.07
CA ASN A 621 9.19 -21.29 2.23
C ASN A 621 8.07 -22.33 2.51
N LYS A 622 8.34 -23.27 3.42
CA LYS A 622 7.38 -24.34 3.77
C LYS A 622 6.10 -23.81 4.44
N ASP A 623 6.22 -22.77 5.26
CA ASP A 623 5.07 -22.16 5.95
C ASP A 623 4.11 -21.51 4.92
N PHE A 624 4.62 -20.92 3.83
CA PHE A 624 3.83 -20.42 2.70
C PHE A 624 3.04 -21.54 2.03
N GLN A 625 3.70 -22.67 1.72
CA GLN A 625 3.04 -23.81 1.09
C GLN A 625 1.91 -24.36 1.99
N GLU A 626 2.13 -24.44 3.30
CA GLU A 626 1.10 -24.88 4.25
C GLU A 626 -0.09 -23.91 4.34
N LEU A 627 0.15 -22.59 4.42
CA LEU A 627 -0.92 -21.59 4.37
C LEU A 627 -1.71 -21.67 3.05
N MET A 628 -1.03 -21.78 1.91
CA MET A 628 -1.67 -21.80 0.60
C MET A 628 -2.50 -23.08 0.36
N VAL A 629 -2.15 -24.20 1.01
CA VAL A 629 -3.01 -25.40 1.07
C VAL A 629 -4.29 -25.16 1.87
N TRP A 630 -4.25 -24.36 2.94
CA TRP A 630 -5.47 -23.98 3.68
C TRP A 630 -6.34 -23.00 2.89
N VAL A 631 -5.71 -22.05 2.18
CA VAL A 631 -6.36 -21.11 1.26
C VAL A 631 -7.14 -21.87 0.17
N ASP A 632 -6.54 -22.87 -0.47
CA ASP A 632 -7.20 -23.71 -1.47
C ASP A 632 -8.34 -24.58 -0.90
N GLN A 633 -8.27 -24.95 0.39
CA GLN A 633 -9.34 -25.70 1.06
C GLN A 633 -10.59 -24.84 1.36
N ILE A 634 -10.49 -23.51 1.30
CA ILE A 634 -11.50 -22.56 1.79
C ILE A 634 -12.05 -21.66 0.67
N ARG A 635 -11.23 -21.23 -0.29
CA ARG A 635 -11.67 -20.35 -1.39
C ARG A 635 -12.72 -21.04 -2.28
N GLN A 636 -13.64 -20.23 -2.81
CA GLN A 636 -14.74 -20.70 -3.67
C GLN A 636 -14.65 -20.19 -5.12
N LEU A 637 -13.76 -19.22 -5.39
CA LEU A 637 -13.33 -18.86 -6.74
C LEU A 637 -12.19 -19.78 -7.17
N GLU A 638 -12.18 -20.20 -8.42
CA GLU A 638 -10.97 -20.66 -9.08
C GLU A 638 -10.02 -19.47 -9.36
N VAL A 639 -8.71 -19.72 -9.40
CA VAL A 639 -7.72 -18.73 -9.78
C VAL A 639 -6.93 -19.25 -10.97
N ARG A 640 -7.09 -18.57 -12.10
CA ARG A 640 -6.35 -18.80 -13.34
C ARG A 640 -5.26 -17.74 -13.51
N THR A 641 -4.43 -17.93 -14.53
CA THR A 641 -3.38 -16.97 -14.90
C THR A 641 -3.66 -16.27 -16.23
N ASN A 642 -3.16 -15.05 -16.37
CA ASN A 642 -2.96 -14.36 -17.63
C ASN A 642 -1.52 -14.67 -18.04
N ALA A 643 -1.32 -15.57 -18.99
CA ALA A 643 0.00 -16.09 -19.38
C ALA A 643 0.04 -16.38 -20.87
N ASP A 644 1.03 -15.78 -21.53
CA ASP A 644 1.11 -15.75 -22.99
C ASP A 644 2.26 -16.66 -23.50
N THR A 645 3.27 -16.94 -22.66
CA THR A 645 4.38 -17.87 -22.96
C THR A 645 4.30 -19.17 -22.13
N PRO A 646 4.92 -20.28 -22.60
CA PRO A 646 5.06 -21.50 -21.79
C PRO A 646 5.81 -21.28 -20.47
N HIS A 647 6.75 -20.33 -20.41
CA HIS A 647 7.46 -19.99 -19.17
C HIS A 647 6.51 -19.40 -18.13
N ASP A 648 5.71 -18.40 -18.52
CA ASP A 648 4.72 -17.77 -17.64
C ASP A 648 3.64 -18.77 -17.17
N ALA A 649 3.21 -19.65 -18.08
CA ALA A 649 2.27 -20.72 -17.77
C ALA A 649 2.83 -21.66 -16.70
N LYS A 650 4.09 -22.10 -16.84
CA LYS A 650 4.77 -22.93 -15.85
C LYS A 650 4.90 -22.23 -14.49
N VAL A 651 5.43 -21.00 -14.47
CA VAL A 651 5.60 -20.21 -13.24
C VAL A 651 4.26 -20.00 -12.52
N ALA A 652 3.20 -19.69 -13.26
CA ALA A 652 1.87 -19.57 -12.69
C ALA A 652 1.32 -20.90 -12.13
N ARG A 653 1.60 -22.03 -12.78
CA ARG A 653 1.22 -23.36 -12.29
C ARG A 653 1.97 -23.73 -11.01
N GLU A 654 3.25 -23.37 -10.89
CA GLU A 654 4.04 -23.50 -9.66
C GLU A 654 3.47 -22.61 -8.53
N PHE A 655 2.96 -21.41 -8.85
CA PHE A 655 2.16 -20.58 -7.93
C PHE A 655 0.70 -21.06 -7.73
N GLY A 656 0.30 -22.21 -8.29
CA GLY A 656 -1.00 -22.85 -8.05
C GLY A 656 -2.16 -22.35 -8.92
N ALA A 657 -1.90 -21.79 -10.10
CA ALA A 657 -2.94 -21.46 -11.07
C ALA A 657 -3.66 -22.71 -11.60
N GLN A 658 -4.98 -22.62 -11.76
CA GLN A 658 -5.87 -23.72 -12.18
C GLN A 658 -6.18 -23.71 -13.68
N GLY A 659 -5.32 -23.10 -14.48
CA GLY A 659 -5.49 -22.91 -15.93
C GLY A 659 -5.12 -21.49 -16.35
N ILE A 660 -5.25 -21.22 -17.64
CA ILE A 660 -5.09 -19.88 -18.22
C ILE A 660 -6.50 -19.29 -18.45
N GLY A 661 -6.73 -18.07 -18.01
CA GLY A 661 -7.98 -17.30 -18.24
C GLY A 661 -7.81 -16.19 -19.28
N LEU A 662 -6.57 -15.88 -19.67
CA LEU A 662 -6.22 -15.07 -20.82
C LEU A 662 -4.82 -15.44 -21.32
N CYS A 663 -4.74 -16.03 -22.51
CA CYS A 663 -3.54 -16.02 -23.35
C CYS A 663 -3.78 -15.06 -24.52
N ARG A 664 -2.87 -14.10 -24.69
CA ARG A 664 -2.82 -13.13 -25.77
C ARG A 664 -2.02 -13.69 -26.94
N THR A 665 -2.70 -13.96 -28.05
CA THR A 665 -2.06 -14.45 -29.29
C THR A 665 -1.17 -13.43 -29.97
N GLU A 666 -1.19 -12.18 -29.51
CA GLU A 666 -0.57 -11.03 -30.17
C GLU A 666 0.87 -10.82 -29.69
N HIS A 667 1.15 -11.19 -28.44
CA HIS A 667 2.52 -11.28 -27.93
C HIS A 667 3.34 -12.35 -28.69
N MET A 668 2.69 -13.35 -29.29
CA MET A 668 3.32 -14.36 -30.16
C MET A 668 3.72 -13.81 -31.55
N PHE A 669 3.43 -12.54 -31.85
CA PHE A 669 3.73 -11.89 -33.14
C PHE A 669 4.84 -10.85 -33.07
N PHE A 670 5.21 -10.37 -31.86
CA PHE A 670 6.21 -9.32 -31.68
C PHE A 670 7.66 -9.83 -31.60
N GLU A 671 7.90 -11.14 -31.66
CA GLU A 671 9.26 -11.69 -31.81
C GLU A 671 9.87 -11.30 -33.18
N ALA A 672 11.16 -10.99 -33.20
CA ALA A 672 11.81 -10.24 -34.29
C ALA A 672 11.91 -10.99 -35.64
N ASP A 673 11.76 -12.31 -35.61
CA ASP A 673 11.69 -13.24 -36.74
C ASP A 673 10.25 -13.51 -37.22
N ARG A 674 9.24 -13.21 -36.38
CA ARG A 674 7.82 -13.45 -36.66
C ARG A 674 7.10 -12.22 -37.22
N ILE A 675 7.47 -11.03 -36.73
CA ILE A 675 6.81 -9.76 -37.04
C ILE A 675 6.81 -9.43 -38.55
N ASP A 676 7.81 -9.90 -39.30
CA ASP A 676 7.87 -9.71 -40.76
C ASP A 676 6.75 -10.48 -41.49
N SER A 677 6.42 -11.70 -41.05
CA SER A 677 5.33 -12.50 -41.65
C SER A 677 3.96 -11.86 -41.41
N VAL A 678 3.78 -11.23 -40.23
CA VAL A 678 2.56 -10.46 -39.91
C VAL A 678 2.49 -9.18 -40.73
N ARG A 679 3.62 -8.50 -40.97
CA ARG A 679 3.68 -7.35 -41.89
C ARG A 679 3.37 -7.75 -43.34
N GLU A 680 3.86 -8.89 -43.80
CA GLU A 680 3.52 -9.45 -45.12
C GLU A 680 2.01 -9.69 -45.25
N MET A 681 1.37 -10.29 -44.24
CA MET A 681 -0.09 -10.45 -44.18
C MET A 681 -0.82 -9.10 -44.27
N ILE A 682 -0.37 -8.08 -43.53
CA ILE A 682 -1.02 -6.76 -43.56
C ILE A 682 -0.84 -6.08 -44.92
N LEU A 683 0.32 -6.25 -45.56
CA LEU A 683 0.67 -5.67 -46.86
C LEU A 683 0.05 -6.41 -48.06
N ALA A 684 -0.54 -7.58 -47.86
CA ALA A 684 -1.23 -8.31 -48.91
C ALA A 684 -2.60 -7.68 -49.23
N ASP A 685 -2.80 -7.33 -50.50
CA ASP A 685 -4.01 -6.65 -50.99
C ASP A 685 -5.09 -7.62 -51.52
N THR A 686 -4.81 -8.93 -51.59
CA THR A 686 -5.76 -9.99 -51.96
C THR A 686 -5.89 -11.04 -50.84
N LEU A 687 -6.90 -11.91 -50.91
CA LEU A 687 -7.11 -12.99 -49.94
C LEU A 687 -5.98 -14.03 -50.01
N GLU A 688 -5.61 -14.45 -51.22
CA GLU A 688 -4.59 -15.47 -51.47
C GLU A 688 -3.22 -15.04 -50.95
N GLY A 689 -2.89 -13.74 -51.08
CA GLY A 689 -1.68 -13.16 -50.50
C GLY A 689 -1.67 -13.18 -48.96
N ARG A 690 -2.85 -12.99 -48.32
CA ARG A 690 -2.97 -13.11 -46.86
C ARG A 690 -2.89 -14.55 -46.40
N GLU A 691 -3.50 -15.49 -47.12
CA GLU A 691 -3.40 -16.93 -46.83
C GLU A 691 -1.94 -17.43 -46.93
N ILE A 692 -1.18 -17.01 -47.95
CA ILE A 692 0.25 -17.34 -48.08
C ILE A 692 1.08 -16.83 -46.89
N ALA A 693 0.80 -15.64 -46.37
CA ALA A 693 1.47 -15.11 -45.17
C ALA A 693 1.02 -15.83 -43.88
N LEU A 694 -0.28 -16.14 -43.77
CA LEU A 694 -0.87 -16.85 -42.64
C LEU A 694 -0.33 -18.29 -42.50
N GLU A 695 -0.08 -19.00 -43.60
CA GLU A 695 0.54 -20.34 -43.57
C GLU A 695 2.01 -20.32 -43.10
N LYS A 696 2.72 -19.18 -43.19
CA LYS A 696 4.05 -19.00 -42.55
C LYS A 696 3.93 -18.82 -41.03
N ILE A 697 2.86 -18.17 -40.58
CA ILE A 697 2.56 -17.88 -39.17
C ILE A 697 2.03 -19.13 -38.43
N LEU A 698 1.22 -19.96 -39.12
CA LEU A 698 0.59 -21.18 -38.60
C LEU A 698 1.55 -22.10 -37.80
N PRO A 699 2.72 -22.52 -38.30
CA PRO A 699 3.63 -23.40 -37.56
C PRO A 699 4.24 -22.74 -36.31
N MET A 700 4.45 -21.41 -36.34
CA MET A 700 5.01 -20.66 -35.22
C MET A 700 4.03 -20.67 -34.03
N GLN A 701 2.79 -20.23 -34.26
CA GLN A 701 1.74 -20.24 -33.23
C GLN A 701 1.41 -21.65 -32.73
N LYS A 702 1.39 -22.65 -33.63
CA LYS A 702 1.20 -24.06 -33.24
C LYS A 702 2.27 -24.52 -32.25
N GLY A 703 3.53 -24.09 -32.43
CA GLY A 703 4.61 -24.33 -31.48
C GLY A 703 4.33 -23.76 -30.09
N ASP A 704 3.92 -22.50 -30.01
CA ASP A 704 3.62 -21.82 -28.74
C ASP A 704 2.44 -22.48 -28.01
N PHE A 705 1.33 -22.75 -28.72
CA PHE A 705 0.16 -23.40 -28.14
C PHE A 705 0.48 -24.81 -27.65
N LYS A 706 1.30 -25.58 -28.39
CA LYS A 706 1.76 -26.90 -27.97
C LYS A 706 2.62 -26.82 -26.70
N GLY A 707 3.41 -25.75 -26.54
CA GLY A 707 4.09 -25.41 -25.29
C GLY A 707 3.14 -25.06 -24.14
N LEU A 708 2.17 -24.17 -24.37
CA LEU A 708 1.19 -23.76 -23.36
C LEU A 708 0.33 -24.93 -22.85
N PHE A 709 -0.19 -25.77 -23.75
CA PHE A 709 -0.93 -26.97 -23.38
C PHE A 709 -0.04 -28.00 -22.64
N ARG A 710 1.24 -28.13 -23.04
CA ARG A 710 2.23 -28.98 -22.36
C ARG A 710 2.54 -28.48 -20.95
N GLU A 711 2.56 -27.19 -20.68
CA GLU A 711 2.76 -26.71 -19.30
C GLU A 711 1.45 -26.74 -18.48
N MET A 712 0.28 -26.66 -19.11
CA MET A 712 -1.03 -26.68 -18.42
C MET A 712 -1.67 -28.06 -18.21
N LYS A 713 -1.17 -29.15 -18.82
CA LYS A 713 -1.58 -30.58 -18.67
C LYS A 713 -2.86 -30.82 -17.84
N GLY A 714 -4.01 -30.94 -18.49
CA GLY A 714 -5.31 -31.23 -17.85
C GLY A 714 -6.10 -30.01 -17.34
N LEU A 715 -5.51 -28.81 -17.32
CA LEU A 715 -6.17 -27.56 -16.96
C LEU A 715 -6.71 -26.83 -18.23
N PRO A 716 -7.80 -26.05 -18.11
CA PRO A 716 -8.34 -25.26 -19.23
C PRO A 716 -7.38 -24.13 -19.62
N VAL A 717 -7.37 -23.80 -20.91
CA VAL A 717 -6.54 -22.72 -21.47
C VAL A 717 -7.41 -21.81 -22.34
N THR A 718 -7.70 -20.61 -21.83
CA THR A 718 -8.46 -19.59 -22.56
C THR A 718 -7.54 -18.76 -23.45
N ILE A 719 -7.75 -18.82 -24.77
CA ILE A 719 -6.93 -18.18 -25.80
C ILE A 719 -7.76 -17.09 -26.48
N ARG A 720 -7.27 -15.85 -26.46
CA ARG A 720 -7.91 -14.70 -27.12
C ARG A 720 -7.40 -14.56 -28.55
N LEU A 721 -8.33 -14.57 -29.50
CA LEU A 721 -8.02 -14.31 -30.91
C LEU A 721 -7.55 -12.84 -31.09
N LEU A 722 -6.89 -12.54 -32.22
CA LEU A 722 -6.23 -11.26 -32.49
C LEU A 722 -7.16 -10.05 -32.19
N ASP A 723 -6.73 -9.18 -31.28
CA ASP A 723 -7.44 -7.98 -30.84
C ASP A 723 -6.93 -6.63 -31.37
N PRO A 724 -5.63 -6.29 -31.42
CA PRO A 724 -5.17 -4.95 -31.77
C PRO A 724 -5.38 -4.62 -33.25
N PRO A 725 -5.55 -3.33 -33.60
CA PRO A 725 -5.63 -2.87 -34.97
C PRO A 725 -4.30 -3.07 -35.71
N LEU A 726 -4.37 -3.29 -37.02
CA LEU A 726 -3.22 -3.69 -37.82
C LEU A 726 -2.08 -2.66 -37.88
N HIS A 727 -2.33 -1.38 -37.53
CA HIS A 727 -1.27 -0.37 -37.50
C HIS A 727 -0.25 -0.60 -36.37
N GLU A 728 -0.60 -1.26 -35.25
CA GLU A 728 0.35 -1.53 -34.15
C GLU A 728 1.56 -2.40 -34.59
N PHE A 729 1.43 -3.14 -35.70
CA PHE A 729 2.52 -3.95 -36.27
C PHE A 729 3.36 -3.21 -37.32
N ILE A 730 2.93 -2.03 -37.79
CA ILE A 730 3.62 -1.23 -38.82
C ILE A 730 4.34 -0.04 -38.17
N PRO A 731 5.63 0.21 -38.48
CA PRO A 731 6.36 1.36 -37.93
C PRO A 731 5.73 2.71 -38.31
N HIS A 732 5.80 3.69 -37.40
CA HIS A 732 5.20 5.01 -37.60
C HIS A 732 6.19 6.11 -38.00
N LYS A 733 7.50 5.84 -37.91
CA LYS A 733 8.54 6.81 -38.33
C LYS A 733 9.01 6.50 -39.74
N ASP A 734 9.22 7.55 -40.54
CA ASP A 734 9.73 7.40 -41.92
C ASP A 734 11.04 6.59 -41.99
N VAL A 735 11.96 6.75 -41.04
CA VAL A 735 13.20 5.97 -40.96
C VAL A 735 12.93 4.46 -40.83
N GLU A 736 12.03 4.08 -39.93
CA GLU A 736 11.68 2.69 -39.65
C GLU A 736 10.84 2.08 -40.81
N LEU A 737 10.12 2.92 -41.55
CA LEU A 737 9.43 2.56 -42.80
C LEU A 737 10.40 2.38 -43.97
N TYR A 738 11.51 3.13 -44.04
CA TYR A 738 12.58 2.88 -45.01
C TYR A 738 13.31 1.56 -44.72
N GLU A 739 13.67 1.30 -43.46
CA GLU A 739 14.26 0.02 -43.04
C GLU A 739 13.33 -1.17 -43.37
N LEU A 740 12.02 -1.00 -43.19
CA LEU A 740 11.04 -2.02 -43.57
C LEU A 740 10.91 -2.17 -45.10
N ALA A 741 11.05 -1.10 -45.88
CA ALA A 741 11.01 -1.14 -47.34
C ALA A 741 12.16 -1.99 -47.90
N ASP A 742 13.39 -1.69 -47.47
CA ASP A 742 14.59 -2.43 -47.89
C ASP A 742 14.54 -3.90 -47.45
N LYS A 743 14.01 -4.18 -46.25
CA LYS A 743 13.89 -5.55 -45.71
C LYS A 743 12.81 -6.39 -46.41
N THR A 744 11.72 -5.79 -46.86
CA THR A 744 10.57 -6.52 -47.48
C THR A 744 10.55 -6.47 -49.00
N GLY A 745 11.37 -5.63 -49.64
CA GLY A 745 11.31 -5.37 -51.08
C GLY A 745 10.05 -4.61 -51.53
N VAL A 746 9.28 -4.06 -50.59
CA VAL A 746 8.09 -3.25 -50.88
C VAL A 746 8.47 -1.77 -50.89
N SER A 747 8.03 -1.01 -51.90
CA SER A 747 8.40 0.40 -52.00
C SER A 747 7.90 1.23 -50.80
N PHE A 748 8.74 2.16 -50.35
CA PHE A 748 8.43 3.08 -49.25
C PHE A 748 7.09 3.79 -49.42
N GLU A 749 6.75 4.24 -50.63
CA GLU A 749 5.44 4.86 -50.92
C GLU A 749 4.25 3.93 -50.69
N ARG A 750 4.40 2.63 -50.96
CA ARG A 750 3.34 1.63 -50.72
C ARG A 750 3.22 1.32 -49.22
N LEU A 751 4.35 1.22 -48.51
CA LEU A 751 4.35 1.07 -47.05
C LEU A 751 3.70 2.28 -46.36
N LYS A 752 4.15 3.49 -46.69
CA LYS A 752 3.64 4.74 -46.12
C LYS A 752 2.14 4.91 -46.40
N ARG A 753 1.70 4.71 -47.65
CA ARG A 753 0.26 4.73 -48.00
C ARG A 753 -0.56 3.71 -47.20
N LYS A 754 -0.03 2.51 -46.95
CA LYS A 754 -0.72 1.49 -46.14
C LYS A 754 -0.76 1.89 -44.66
N ALA A 755 0.32 2.45 -44.12
CA ALA A 755 0.36 3.01 -42.77
C ALA A 755 -0.65 4.16 -42.61
N ASP A 756 -0.68 5.11 -43.54
CA ASP A 756 -1.64 6.22 -43.59
C ASP A 756 -3.10 5.73 -43.69
N THR A 757 -3.34 4.61 -44.41
CA THR A 757 -4.67 4.00 -44.57
C THR A 757 -5.12 3.24 -43.33
N LEU A 758 -4.19 2.69 -42.56
CA LEU A 758 -4.47 1.93 -41.32
C LEU A 758 -4.39 2.81 -40.06
N HIS A 759 -3.97 4.06 -40.17
CA HIS A 759 -3.95 5.03 -39.08
C HIS A 759 -5.37 5.37 -38.62
N GLU A 760 -5.60 5.34 -37.31
CA GLU A 760 -6.89 5.63 -36.70
C GLU A 760 -6.77 6.74 -35.65
N PHE A 761 -7.74 7.66 -35.62
CA PHE A 761 -7.78 8.74 -34.61
C PHE A 761 -7.93 8.24 -33.17
N ASN A 762 -8.51 7.05 -32.96
CA ASN A 762 -8.74 6.45 -31.64
C ASN A 762 -8.59 4.91 -31.72
N PRO A 763 -7.35 4.37 -31.76
CA PRO A 763 -7.06 2.94 -31.95
C PRO A 763 -7.79 1.99 -31.00
N MET A 764 -7.99 2.41 -29.76
CA MET A 764 -8.77 1.73 -28.72
C MET A 764 -10.19 1.34 -29.19
N LEU A 765 -10.80 2.14 -30.07
CA LEU A 765 -12.18 1.96 -30.54
C LEU A 765 -12.27 1.63 -32.04
N GLY A 766 -11.15 1.30 -32.70
CA GLY A 766 -11.01 1.19 -34.14
C GLY A 766 -11.35 -0.17 -34.77
N HIS A 767 -10.71 -0.46 -35.91
CA HIS A 767 -10.85 -1.69 -36.69
C HIS A 767 -10.04 -2.85 -36.10
N ARG A 768 -10.49 -3.28 -34.93
CA ARG A 768 -9.80 -4.22 -34.06
C ARG A 768 -10.75 -5.33 -33.54
N GLY A 769 -10.22 -6.37 -32.91
CA GLY A 769 -10.98 -7.47 -32.31
C GLY A 769 -11.90 -8.20 -33.29
N CYS A 770 -13.11 -8.58 -32.85
CA CYS A 770 -14.06 -9.28 -33.72
C CYS A 770 -14.40 -8.54 -35.02
N ARG A 771 -14.23 -7.21 -35.09
CA ARG A 771 -14.47 -6.40 -36.29
C ARG A 771 -13.44 -6.70 -37.37
N LEU A 772 -12.21 -6.92 -36.96
CA LEU A 772 -11.12 -7.39 -37.81
C LEU A 772 -11.40 -8.83 -38.27
N GLY A 773 -11.82 -9.72 -37.36
CA GLY A 773 -12.24 -11.09 -37.69
C GLY A 773 -13.47 -11.18 -38.64
N VAL A 774 -14.42 -10.25 -38.54
CA VAL A 774 -15.54 -10.12 -39.49
C VAL A 774 -15.07 -9.69 -40.88
N SER A 775 -14.02 -8.87 -40.96
CA SER A 775 -13.50 -8.31 -42.21
C SER A 775 -12.48 -9.23 -42.91
N TYR A 776 -11.71 -9.98 -42.12
CA TYR A 776 -10.70 -10.93 -42.57
C TYR A 776 -10.84 -12.28 -41.81
N PRO A 777 -11.90 -13.07 -42.05
CA PRO A 777 -12.15 -14.33 -41.35
C PRO A 777 -10.99 -15.33 -41.41
N GLU A 778 -10.17 -15.27 -42.47
CA GLU A 778 -8.97 -16.07 -42.68
C GLU A 778 -7.98 -15.98 -41.50
N ILE A 779 -7.84 -14.81 -40.87
CA ILE A 779 -6.94 -14.62 -39.71
C ILE A 779 -7.41 -15.50 -38.54
N TYR A 780 -8.70 -15.42 -38.20
CA TYR A 780 -9.27 -16.19 -37.10
C TYR A 780 -9.36 -17.70 -37.44
N ARG A 781 -9.58 -18.07 -38.71
CA ARG A 781 -9.48 -19.48 -39.14
C ARG A 781 -8.07 -20.05 -38.90
N THR A 782 -7.02 -19.33 -39.30
CA THR A 782 -5.63 -19.79 -39.08
C THR A 782 -5.28 -19.88 -37.60
N GLN A 783 -5.71 -18.91 -36.76
CA GLN A 783 -5.52 -18.99 -35.32
C GLN A 783 -6.23 -20.21 -34.71
N VAL A 784 -7.49 -20.49 -35.09
CA VAL A 784 -8.21 -21.69 -34.65
C VAL A 784 -7.54 -22.97 -35.14
N ARG A 785 -7.03 -22.99 -36.38
CA ARG A 785 -6.26 -24.13 -36.92
C ARG A 785 -5.02 -24.41 -36.08
N ALA A 786 -4.21 -23.39 -35.77
CA ALA A 786 -3.04 -23.51 -34.91
C ALA A 786 -3.37 -24.09 -33.52
N ILE A 787 -4.44 -23.58 -32.88
CA ILE A 787 -4.93 -24.03 -31.57
C ILE A 787 -5.32 -25.51 -31.61
N MET A 788 -6.13 -25.90 -32.60
CA MET A 788 -6.72 -27.24 -32.66
C MET A 788 -5.71 -28.29 -33.15
N GLU A 789 -4.80 -27.94 -34.05
CA GLU A 789 -3.69 -28.82 -34.43
C GLU A 789 -2.71 -29.05 -33.27
N ALA A 790 -2.33 -28.01 -32.53
CA ALA A 790 -1.50 -28.14 -31.33
C ALA A 790 -2.12 -29.10 -30.29
N ALA A 791 -3.45 -29.01 -30.12
CA ALA A 791 -4.19 -29.89 -29.22
C ALA A 791 -4.27 -31.33 -29.77
N CYS A 792 -4.57 -31.53 -31.06
CA CYS A 792 -4.60 -32.85 -31.70
C CYS A 792 -3.24 -33.58 -31.60
N GLU A 793 -2.15 -32.90 -31.98
CA GLU A 793 -0.79 -33.44 -31.91
C GLU A 793 -0.41 -33.82 -30.47
N LEU A 794 -0.62 -32.93 -29.50
CA LEU A 794 -0.21 -33.19 -28.12
C LEU A 794 -1.07 -34.27 -27.42
N ILE A 795 -2.34 -34.42 -27.80
CA ILE A 795 -3.18 -35.56 -27.37
C ILE A 795 -2.65 -36.88 -27.95
N GLN A 796 -2.17 -36.88 -29.19
CA GLN A 796 -1.56 -38.08 -29.80
C GLN A 796 -0.21 -38.43 -29.17
N GLU A 797 0.65 -37.43 -28.93
CA GLU A 797 2.02 -37.60 -28.46
C GLU A 797 2.11 -37.94 -26.96
N GLU A 798 1.41 -37.16 -26.11
CA GLU A 798 1.55 -37.26 -24.65
C GLU A 798 0.26 -37.71 -23.93
N GLY A 799 -0.87 -37.84 -24.62
CA GLY A 799 -2.09 -38.47 -24.10
C GLY A 799 -2.86 -37.68 -23.03
N PHE A 800 -2.53 -36.41 -22.81
CA PHE A 800 -3.24 -35.57 -21.82
C PHE A 800 -4.66 -35.21 -22.28
N ARG A 801 -5.55 -34.91 -21.31
CA ARG A 801 -6.75 -34.13 -21.62
C ARG A 801 -6.34 -32.68 -21.84
N ILE A 802 -6.82 -32.09 -22.94
CA ILE A 802 -6.70 -30.67 -23.25
C ILE A 802 -8.13 -30.14 -23.42
N VAL A 803 -8.40 -28.94 -22.92
CA VAL A 803 -9.67 -28.23 -23.09
C VAL A 803 -9.37 -26.81 -23.56
N PRO A 804 -9.36 -26.56 -24.89
CA PRO A 804 -9.20 -25.22 -25.45
C PRO A 804 -10.47 -24.39 -25.20
N GLU A 805 -10.30 -23.17 -24.69
CA GLU A 805 -11.39 -22.19 -24.55
C GLU A 805 -11.10 -21.00 -25.47
N ILE A 806 -11.73 -20.96 -26.64
CA ILE A 806 -11.46 -19.95 -27.68
C ILE A 806 -12.32 -18.70 -27.40
N MET A 807 -11.67 -17.55 -27.26
CA MET A 807 -12.31 -16.30 -26.84
C MET A 807 -12.25 -15.23 -27.92
N ILE A 808 -13.43 -14.77 -28.34
CA ILE A 808 -13.60 -13.71 -29.34
C ILE A 808 -13.67 -12.33 -28.62
N PRO A 809 -12.72 -11.40 -28.90
CA PRO A 809 -12.65 -10.07 -28.26
C PRO A 809 -13.54 -9.01 -28.92
N LEU A 810 -13.75 -7.91 -28.21
CA LEU A 810 -14.40 -6.65 -28.59
C LEU A 810 -15.82 -6.76 -29.16
N VAL A 811 -16.54 -7.84 -28.82
CA VAL A 811 -17.94 -8.04 -29.19
C VAL A 811 -18.82 -6.96 -28.57
N GLY A 812 -19.65 -6.31 -29.38
CA GLY A 812 -20.69 -5.38 -28.97
C GLY A 812 -22.12 -5.90 -29.18
N ASP A 813 -22.32 -6.86 -30.09
CA ASP A 813 -23.61 -7.45 -30.47
C ASP A 813 -23.52 -8.98 -30.67
N TRP A 814 -24.59 -9.70 -30.33
CA TRP A 814 -24.65 -11.16 -30.47
C TRP A 814 -24.45 -11.64 -31.92
N ARG A 815 -24.75 -10.81 -32.93
CA ARG A 815 -24.53 -11.14 -34.35
C ARG A 815 -23.05 -11.17 -34.72
N GLU A 816 -22.22 -10.31 -34.12
CA GLU A 816 -20.76 -10.29 -34.33
C GLU A 816 -20.16 -11.58 -33.77
N LEU A 817 -20.52 -11.92 -32.52
CA LEU A 817 -20.12 -13.19 -31.90
C LEU A 817 -20.61 -14.39 -32.72
N ARG A 818 -21.87 -14.40 -33.16
CA ARG A 818 -22.44 -15.50 -33.94
C ARG A 818 -21.66 -15.71 -35.24
N PHE A 819 -21.41 -14.65 -36.00
CA PHE A 819 -20.69 -14.72 -37.27
C PHE A 819 -19.28 -15.30 -37.07
N CYS A 820 -18.52 -14.75 -36.13
CA CYS A 820 -17.19 -15.27 -35.81
C CYS A 820 -17.22 -16.73 -35.30
N ARG A 821 -18.18 -17.07 -34.42
CA ARG A 821 -18.34 -18.41 -33.87
C ARG A 821 -18.64 -19.46 -34.96
N GLU A 822 -19.49 -19.16 -35.93
CA GLU A 822 -19.94 -20.13 -36.93
C GLU A 822 -18.76 -20.66 -37.77
N TYR A 823 -17.86 -19.81 -38.28
CA TYR A 823 -16.68 -20.28 -39.01
C TYR A 823 -15.55 -20.81 -38.11
N CYS A 824 -15.45 -20.36 -36.86
CA CYS A 824 -14.50 -20.94 -35.90
C CYS A 824 -14.86 -22.38 -35.51
N VAL A 825 -16.15 -22.71 -35.37
CA VAL A 825 -16.60 -24.11 -35.18
C VAL A 825 -16.30 -24.95 -36.42
N GLU A 826 -16.60 -24.43 -37.62
CA GLU A 826 -16.33 -25.12 -38.88
C GLU A 826 -14.85 -25.51 -39.02
N GLU A 827 -13.92 -24.59 -38.80
CA GLU A 827 -12.48 -24.91 -38.92
C GLU A 827 -12.01 -25.85 -37.79
N ALA A 828 -12.51 -25.69 -36.56
CA ALA A 828 -12.15 -26.56 -35.43
C ALA A 828 -12.58 -28.03 -35.66
N ASP A 829 -13.83 -28.23 -36.07
CA ASP A 829 -14.37 -29.56 -36.39
C ASP A 829 -13.69 -30.14 -37.64
N ALA A 830 -13.38 -29.31 -38.65
CA ALA A 830 -12.63 -29.72 -39.83
C ALA A 830 -11.20 -30.16 -39.49
N VAL A 831 -10.48 -29.49 -38.59
CA VAL A 831 -9.17 -29.94 -38.09
C VAL A 831 -9.29 -31.31 -37.42
N ILE A 832 -10.25 -31.49 -36.49
CA ILE A 832 -10.47 -32.77 -35.81
C ILE A 832 -10.79 -33.89 -36.82
N ALA A 833 -11.57 -33.60 -37.87
CA ALA A 833 -11.87 -34.55 -38.93
C ALA A 833 -10.62 -34.90 -39.76
N ARG A 834 -9.92 -33.90 -40.32
CA ARG A 834 -8.69 -34.08 -41.11
C ARG A 834 -7.63 -34.88 -40.35
N PHE A 835 -7.46 -34.61 -39.06
CA PHE A 835 -6.50 -35.32 -38.21
C PHE A 835 -6.88 -36.80 -38.04
N ASN A 836 -8.14 -37.10 -37.67
CA ASN A 836 -8.61 -38.48 -37.53
C ASN A 836 -8.56 -39.27 -38.85
N ASP A 837 -8.81 -38.62 -39.98
CA ASP A 837 -8.66 -39.22 -41.31
C ASP A 837 -7.21 -39.52 -41.67
N SER A 838 -6.26 -38.68 -41.24
CA SER A 838 -4.83 -38.98 -41.39
C SER A 838 -4.40 -40.16 -40.53
N LEU A 839 -4.93 -40.27 -39.29
CA LEU A 839 -4.66 -41.40 -38.40
C LEU A 839 -5.20 -42.73 -38.95
N SER A 840 -6.35 -42.73 -39.64
CA SER A 840 -6.91 -43.94 -40.22
C SER A 840 -6.15 -44.43 -41.47
N LYS A 841 -5.61 -43.50 -42.28
CA LYS A 841 -4.84 -43.81 -43.49
C LYS A 841 -3.42 -44.32 -43.19
N ASN A 842 -2.80 -43.85 -42.11
CA ASN A 842 -1.40 -44.16 -41.76
C ASN A 842 -1.20 -45.52 -41.04
N GLY A 843 -2.02 -46.53 -41.36
CA GLY A 843 -1.76 -47.97 -41.15
C GLY A 843 -1.71 -48.51 -39.71
N THR A 844 -1.61 -47.69 -38.67
CA THR A 844 -1.42 -48.11 -37.26
C THR A 844 -2.72 -48.51 -36.54
N ALA A 845 -3.67 -49.10 -37.27
CA ALA A 845 -5.05 -49.42 -36.85
C ALA A 845 -5.20 -50.30 -35.59
N ALA A 846 -4.13 -50.90 -35.07
CA ALA A 846 -4.16 -51.79 -33.90
C ALA A 846 -4.00 -51.07 -32.53
N LYS A 847 -3.64 -49.78 -32.46
CA LYS A 847 -3.42 -49.08 -31.18
C LYS A 847 -3.91 -47.62 -31.09
N THR A 848 -4.10 -46.93 -32.22
CA THR A 848 -4.38 -45.49 -32.22
C THR A 848 -5.86 -45.22 -31.92
N LYS A 849 -6.16 -44.57 -30.78
CA LYS A 849 -7.52 -44.15 -30.44
C LYS A 849 -7.97 -42.97 -31.32
N LYS A 850 -9.25 -42.97 -31.74
CA LYS A 850 -9.89 -41.78 -32.33
C LYS A 850 -9.76 -40.60 -31.35
N ILE A 851 -9.28 -39.47 -31.83
CA ILE A 851 -9.13 -38.25 -31.02
C ILE A 851 -10.47 -37.50 -30.99
N THR A 852 -10.89 -37.14 -29.78
CA THR A 852 -12.06 -36.32 -29.50
C THR A 852 -11.63 -35.18 -28.58
N ILE A 853 -11.77 -33.93 -29.04
CA ILE A 853 -11.41 -32.74 -28.27
C ILE A 853 -12.71 -32.07 -27.81
N GLU A 854 -12.76 -31.75 -26.53
CA GLU A 854 -13.78 -30.89 -25.94
C GLU A 854 -13.21 -29.47 -25.94
N TYR A 855 -13.79 -28.59 -26.75
CA TYR A 855 -13.44 -27.18 -26.83
C TYR A 855 -14.69 -26.33 -26.60
N HIS A 856 -14.50 -25.08 -26.17
CA HIS A 856 -15.58 -24.12 -25.96
C HIS A 856 -15.32 -22.84 -26.72
N ILE A 857 -16.37 -22.20 -27.26
CA ILE A 857 -16.26 -20.83 -27.79
C ILE A 857 -17.03 -19.86 -26.90
N GLY A 858 -16.32 -18.82 -26.44
CA GLY A 858 -16.84 -17.76 -25.59
C GLY A 858 -16.39 -16.38 -26.07
N THR A 859 -16.63 -15.37 -25.24
CA THR A 859 -16.34 -13.98 -25.61
C THR A 859 -15.89 -13.15 -24.42
N MET A 860 -15.18 -12.06 -24.71
CA MET A 860 -14.81 -11.08 -23.71
C MET A 860 -15.91 -10.02 -23.59
N ILE A 861 -16.43 -9.82 -22.37
CA ILE A 861 -17.41 -8.78 -22.06
C ILE A 861 -16.65 -7.55 -21.60
N GLU A 862 -16.30 -6.72 -22.57
CA GLU A 862 -15.47 -5.51 -22.40
C GLU A 862 -16.09 -4.23 -22.95
N LEU A 863 -17.22 -4.34 -23.68
CA LEU A 863 -18.03 -3.20 -24.10
C LEU A 863 -19.31 -3.05 -23.25
N PRO A 864 -19.71 -1.84 -22.83
CA PRO A 864 -20.92 -1.63 -22.05
C PRO A 864 -22.18 -2.14 -22.74
N ARG A 865 -22.22 -2.08 -24.09
CA ARG A 865 -23.33 -2.65 -24.87
C ARG A 865 -23.43 -4.17 -24.71
N ALA A 866 -22.31 -4.90 -24.72
CA ALA A 866 -22.32 -6.35 -24.51
C ALA A 866 -22.79 -6.72 -23.10
N ALA A 867 -22.41 -5.91 -22.09
CA ALA A 867 -22.90 -6.09 -20.73
C ALA A 867 -24.41 -5.78 -20.57
N LEU A 868 -24.95 -4.87 -21.39
CA LEU A 868 -26.37 -4.47 -21.43
C LEU A 868 -27.25 -5.33 -22.37
N THR A 869 -26.66 -6.28 -23.10
CA THR A 869 -27.41 -7.24 -23.95
C THR A 869 -26.91 -8.67 -23.71
N ALA A 870 -26.41 -8.97 -22.51
CA ALA A 870 -25.66 -10.18 -22.22
C ALA A 870 -26.51 -11.44 -22.35
N GLY A 871 -27.82 -11.37 -22.07
CA GLY A 871 -28.74 -12.50 -22.25
C GLY A 871 -28.89 -12.97 -23.71
N GLU A 872 -28.67 -12.09 -24.70
CA GLU A 872 -28.65 -12.50 -26.12
C GLU A 872 -27.29 -13.10 -26.51
N ILE A 873 -26.19 -12.54 -25.99
CA ILE A 873 -24.82 -13.00 -26.27
C ILE A 873 -24.57 -14.40 -25.65
N ALA A 874 -25.08 -14.65 -24.44
CA ALA A 874 -24.95 -15.94 -23.72
C ALA A 874 -25.61 -17.14 -24.42
N LYS A 875 -26.49 -16.90 -25.40
CA LYS A 875 -27.03 -17.97 -26.26
C LYS A 875 -25.91 -18.59 -27.10
N TYR A 876 -24.99 -17.77 -27.60
CA TYR A 876 -23.88 -18.16 -28.47
C TYR A 876 -22.55 -18.37 -27.73
N ALA A 877 -22.32 -17.66 -26.63
CA ALA A 877 -21.13 -17.85 -25.79
C ALA A 877 -21.32 -19.00 -24.77
N GLU A 878 -20.31 -19.85 -24.63
CA GLU A 878 -20.24 -20.89 -23.59
C GLU A 878 -19.57 -20.39 -22.30
N PHE A 879 -18.82 -19.29 -22.39
CA PHE A 879 -18.23 -18.58 -21.27
C PHE A 879 -18.14 -17.07 -21.55
N PHE A 880 -18.15 -16.27 -20.50
CA PHE A 880 -17.73 -14.86 -20.52
C PHE A 880 -16.44 -14.68 -19.73
N SER A 881 -15.52 -13.86 -20.26
CA SER A 881 -14.44 -13.26 -19.46
C SER A 881 -14.65 -11.75 -19.44
N PHE A 882 -14.68 -11.11 -18.27
CA PHE A 882 -14.78 -9.65 -18.20
C PHE A 882 -13.41 -9.02 -18.51
N GLY A 883 -13.31 -8.33 -19.65
CA GLY A 883 -12.16 -7.50 -20.03
C GLY A 883 -12.28 -6.16 -19.31
N THR A 884 -11.95 -6.14 -18.02
CA THR A 884 -12.29 -5.01 -17.15
C THR A 884 -11.47 -3.75 -17.37
N ASN A 885 -10.30 -3.84 -18.03
CA ASN A 885 -9.51 -2.67 -18.42
C ASN A 885 -10.32 -1.81 -19.42
N ASP A 886 -10.63 -2.38 -20.58
CA ASP A 886 -11.39 -1.75 -21.66
C ASP A 886 -12.85 -1.44 -21.25
N LEU A 887 -13.45 -2.26 -20.38
CA LEU A 887 -14.77 -1.96 -19.80
C LEU A 887 -14.71 -0.72 -18.90
N THR A 888 -13.66 -0.52 -18.09
CA THR A 888 -13.46 0.74 -17.36
C THR A 888 -13.27 1.90 -18.33
N GLN A 889 -12.37 1.77 -19.32
CA GLN A 889 -12.08 2.82 -20.30
C GLN A 889 -13.36 3.31 -21.01
N THR A 890 -14.18 2.39 -21.49
CA THR A 890 -15.44 2.69 -22.19
C THR A 890 -16.61 3.08 -21.28
N THR A 891 -16.61 2.70 -19.99
CA THR A 891 -17.64 3.10 -19.02
C THR A 891 -17.41 4.51 -18.48
N PHE A 892 -16.15 4.87 -18.19
CA PHE A 892 -15.80 6.22 -17.73
C PHE A 892 -15.57 7.21 -18.89
N GLY A 893 -15.36 6.72 -20.12
CA GLY A 893 -15.00 7.56 -21.28
C GLY A 893 -13.55 8.02 -21.25
N LEU A 894 -12.64 7.20 -20.72
CA LEU A 894 -11.23 7.53 -20.51
C LEU A 894 -10.31 6.60 -21.33
N SER A 895 -9.39 7.18 -22.09
CA SER A 895 -8.21 6.47 -22.56
C SER A 895 -7.29 6.20 -21.37
N ARG A 896 -6.78 4.97 -21.23
CA ARG A 896 -5.88 4.62 -20.11
C ARG A 896 -4.59 5.43 -20.19
N ASP A 897 -3.98 5.48 -21.37
CA ASP A 897 -2.65 6.04 -21.58
C ASP A 897 -2.63 7.57 -21.41
N ASP A 898 -3.72 8.25 -21.80
CA ASP A 898 -3.88 9.69 -21.61
C ASP A 898 -4.33 10.07 -20.18
N SER A 899 -4.96 9.14 -19.44
CA SER A 899 -5.59 9.46 -18.14
C SER A 899 -4.60 10.00 -17.09
N GLY A 900 -3.33 9.61 -17.17
CA GLY A 900 -2.27 10.06 -16.27
C GLY A 900 -2.09 11.58 -16.22
N MET A 901 -2.53 12.32 -17.25
CA MET A 901 -2.44 13.79 -17.29
C MET A 901 -3.32 14.51 -16.28
N PHE A 902 -4.40 13.89 -15.79
CA PHE A 902 -5.36 14.53 -14.86
C PHE A 902 -5.82 13.61 -13.72
N LEU A 903 -5.55 12.30 -13.77
CA LEU A 903 -6.02 11.35 -12.76
C LEU A 903 -5.49 11.67 -11.36
N LYS A 904 -4.28 12.23 -11.27
CA LYS A 904 -3.73 12.74 -10.00
C LYS A 904 -4.60 13.84 -9.41
N ASP A 905 -5.00 14.84 -10.21
CA ASP A 905 -5.84 15.94 -9.76
C ASP A 905 -7.23 15.45 -9.29
N TYR A 906 -7.78 14.42 -9.93
CA TYR A 906 -9.03 13.78 -9.53
C TYR A 906 -8.94 13.05 -8.18
N LEU A 907 -7.80 12.39 -7.90
CA LEU A 907 -7.53 11.74 -6.62
C LEU A 907 -7.23 12.76 -5.52
N ASP A 908 -6.50 13.83 -5.85
CA ASP A 908 -6.14 14.91 -4.92
C ASP A 908 -7.37 15.76 -4.54
N ALA A 909 -8.27 16.00 -5.50
CA ALA A 909 -9.57 16.64 -5.28
C ALA A 909 -10.63 15.71 -4.65
N LYS A 910 -10.32 14.43 -4.39
CA LYS A 910 -11.24 13.39 -3.89
C LYS A 910 -12.49 13.19 -4.77
N ILE A 911 -12.37 13.40 -6.09
CA ILE A 911 -13.43 13.10 -7.09
C ILE A 911 -13.53 11.59 -7.27
N TYR A 912 -12.38 10.91 -7.34
CA TYR A 912 -12.28 9.46 -7.21
C TYR A 912 -11.58 9.12 -5.88
N GLU A 913 -12.01 8.04 -5.22
CA GLU A 913 -11.33 7.55 -4.01
C GLU A 913 -10.06 6.74 -4.34
N LYS A 914 -10.04 6.06 -5.50
CA LYS A 914 -8.96 5.22 -6.02
C LYS A 914 -8.91 5.29 -7.54
N ASP A 915 -7.79 4.89 -8.12
CA ASP A 915 -7.63 4.70 -9.57
C ASP A 915 -8.55 3.56 -10.07
N PRO A 916 -9.50 3.83 -11.00
CA PRO A 916 -10.46 2.85 -11.49
C PRO A 916 -9.87 1.81 -12.47
N PHE A 917 -8.60 1.93 -12.86
CA PHE A 917 -7.83 0.91 -13.59
C PHE A 917 -7.00 0.02 -12.66
N ALA A 918 -6.77 0.47 -11.42
CA ALA A 918 -6.08 -0.32 -10.40
C ALA A 918 -7.07 -1.15 -9.55
N SER A 919 -8.21 -0.56 -9.17
CA SER A 919 -9.24 -1.22 -8.37
C SER A 919 -10.64 -0.99 -8.97
N LEU A 920 -11.40 -2.08 -9.10
CA LEU A 920 -12.64 -2.17 -9.86
C LEU A 920 -13.76 -1.33 -9.24
N ASP A 921 -14.21 -0.29 -9.94
CA ASP A 921 -15.37 0.54 -9.58
C ASP A 921 -16.62 -0.32 -9.26
N PRO A 922 -17.13 -0.33 -8.02
CA PRO A 922 -18.30 -1.15 -7.66
C PRO A 922 -19.65 -0.60 -8.14
N GLN A 923 -19.73 0.67 -8.54
CA GLN A 923 -20.98 1.41 -8.77
C GLN A 923 -21.36 1.54 -10.26
N GLY A 924 -20.39 1.78 -11.15
CA GLY A 924 -20.55 1.83 -12.60
C GLY A 924 -20.15 0.52 -13.27
N VAL A 925 -18.84 0.25 -13.37
CA VAL A 925 -18.28 -0.94 -14.05
C VAL A 925 -18.80 -2.23 -13.40
N GLY A 926 -18.73 -2.31 -12.06
CA GLY A 926 -19.28 -3.41 -11.29
C GLY A 926 -20.82 -3.51 -11.37
N ARG A 927 -21.54 -2.48 -11.80
CA ARG A 927 -22.98 -2.58 -12.10
C ARG A 927 -23.23 -3.18 -13.47
N LEU A 928 -22.44 -2.83 -14.49
CA LEU A 928 -22.48 -3.48 -15.80
C LEU A 928 -22.15 -4.98 -15.68
N MET A 929 -21.12 -5.34 -14.91
CA MET A 929 -20.82 -6.74 -14.61
C MET A 929 -22.01 -7.46 -13.96
N LYS A 930 -22.67 -6.87 -12.96
CA LYS A 930 -23.85 -7.48 -12.30
C LYS A 930 -25.01 -7.75 -13.28
N ILE A 931 -25.27 -6.83 -14.22
CA ILE A 931 -26.29 -7.02 -15.27
C ILE A 931 -25.89 -8.20 -16.16
N ALA A 932 -24.64 -8.20 -16.65
CA ALA A 932 -24.13 -9.23 -17.54
C ALA A 932 -24.11 -10.64 -16.92
N ILE A 933 -23.73 -10.74 -15.64
CA ILE A 933 -23.76 -11.97 -14.83
C ILE A 933 -25.19 -12.49 -14.68
N GLN A 934 -26.15 -11.61 -14.42
CA GLN A 934 -27.55 -11.97 -14.22
C GLN A 934 -28.18 -12.44 -15.55
N GLU A 935 -28.23 -11.58 -16.56
CA GLU A 935 -28.87 -11.90 -17.84
C GLU A 935 -28.20 -13.10 -18.54
N GLY A 936 -26.86 -13.18 -18.47
CA GLY A 936 -26.11 -14.29 -19.04
C GLY A 936 -26.48 -15.63 -18.41
N ARG A 937 -26.69 -15.69 -17.08
CA ARG A 937 -27.11 -16.91 -16.39
C ARG A 937 -28.61 -17.19 -16.43
N GLU A 938 -29.44 -16.16 -16.64
CA GLU A 938 -30.86 -16.35 -16.95
C GLU A 938 -31.04 -16.98 -18.35
N ALA A 939 -30.18 -16.63 -19.32
CA ALA A 939 -30.16 -17.24 -20.66
C ALA A 939 -29.45 -18.61 -20.71
N ARG A 940 -28.32 -18.77 -20.00
CA ARG A 940 -27.52 -20.00 -19.94
C ARG A 940 -27.10 -20.31 -18.49
N PRO A 941 -27.84 -21.15 -17.75
CA PRO A 941 -27.58 -21.40 -16.32
C PRO A 941 -26.22 -22.03 -15.98
N ASP A 942 -25.57 -22.68 -16.96
CA ASP A 942 -24.25 -23.29 -16.88
C ASP A 942 -23.11 -22.40 -17.43
N LEU A 943 -23.40 -21.13 -17.77
CA LEU A 943 -22.42 -20.17 -18.25
C LEU A 943 -21.29 -19.96 -17.24
N LYS A 944 -20.06 -20.29 -17.67
CA LYS A 944 -18.82 -19.98 -16.95
C LYS A 944 -18.56 -18.47 -16.99
N LEU A 945 -18.26 -17.88 -15.85
CA LEU A 945 -18.03 -16.44 -15.70
C LEU A 945 -16.66 -16.15 -15.08
N GLY A 946 -15.75 -15.56 -15.84
CA GLY A 946 -14.42 -15.15 -15.41
C GLY A 946 -14.18 -13.65 -15.49
N ILE A 947 -13.06 -13.19 -14.94
CA ILE A 947 -12.49 -11.85 -15.13
C ILE A 947 -11.02 -11.99 -15.49
N CYS A 948 -10.53 -11.16 -16.41
CA CYS A 948 -9.12 -11.00 -16.72
C CYS A 948 -8.71 -9.51 -16.69
N GLY A 949 -7.43 -9.23 -16.91
CA GLY A 949 -6.84 -7.91 -16.67
C GLY A 949 -6.23 -7.78 -15.26
N GLU A 950 -6.03 -6.55 -14.81
CA GLU A 950 -5.27 -6.27 -13.56
C GLU A 950 -6.12 -6.39 -12.30
N HIS A 951 -7.40 -6.02 -12.38
CA HIS A 951 -8.41 -6.21 -11.33
C HIS A 951 -8.56 -7.66 -10.90
N GLY A 952 -8.32 -8.64 -11.80
CA GLY A 952 -8.33 -10.07 -11.47
C GLY A 952 -7.28 -10.48 -10.43
N GLY A 953 -6.30 -9.61 -10.13
CA GLY A 953 -5.28 -9.81 -9.10
C GLY A 953 -5.27 -8.73 -8.00
N GLU A 954 -6.25 -7.81 -7.97
CA GLU A 954 -6.36 -6.80 -6.91
C GLU A 954 -7.33 -7.29 -5.81
N PRO A 955 -6.95 -7.30 -4.51
CA PRO A 955 -7.74 -7.96 -3.47
C PRO A 955 -9.19 -7.50 -3.31
N GLN A 956 -9.47 -6.19 -3.37
CA GLN A 956 -10.82 -5.63 -3.25
C GLN A 956 -11.68 -5.99 -4.47
N SER A 957 -11.09 -5.94 -5.66
CA SER A 957 -11.69 -6.41 -6.92
C SER A 957 -11.99 -7.91 -6.91
N VAL A 958 -11.08 -8.75 -6.40
CA VAL A 958 -11.30 -10.21 -6.25
C VAL A 958 -12.41 -10.51 -5.23
N MET A 959 -12.42 -9.82 -4.08
CA MET A 959 -13.50 -9.93 -3.10
C MET A 959 -14.86 -9.48 -3.67
N LEU A 960 -14.87 -8.46 -4.52
CA LEU A 960 -16.06 -7.99 -5.22
C LEU A 960 -16.55 -9.02 -6.27
N CYS A 961 -15.66 -9.59 -7.07
CA CYS A 961 -15.97 -10.67 -8.02
C CYS A 961 -16.53 -11.92 -7.31
N HIS A 962 -15.98 -12.25 -6.13
CA HIS A 962 -16.53 -13.29 -5.26
C HIS A 962 -17.97 -12.96 -4.83
N ALA A 963 -18.24 -11.73 -4.40
CA ALA A 963 -19.58 -11.28 -3.99
C ALA A 963 -20.59 -11.26 -5.16
N MET A 964 -20.15 -10.99 -6.39
CA MET A 964 -21.00 -10.95 -7.59
C MET A 964 -21.39 -12.32 -8.14
N GLY A 965 -20.61 -13.37 -7.86
CA GLY A 965 -20.93 -14.74 -8.30
C GLY A 965 -20.14 -15.27 -9.51
N LEU A 966 -19.02 -14.66 -9.89
CA LEU A 966 -18.08 -15.21 -10.88
C LEU A 966 -17.55 -16.59 -10.43
N ASP A 967 -17.10 -17.41 -11.37
CA ASP A 967 -16.52 -18.73 -11.08
C ASP A 967 -15.00 -18.65 -10.90
N TYR A 968 -14.32 -17.81 -11.69
CA TYR A 968 -12.87 -17.63 -11.62
C TYR A 968 -12.41 -16.18 -11.72
N VAL A 969 -11.20 -15.92 -11.24
CA VAL A 969 -10.42 -14.70 -11.50
C VAL A 969 -9.11 -15.05 -12.19
N SER A 970 -8.60 -14.18 -13.07
CA SER A 970 -7.39 -14.42 -13.86
C SER A 970 -6.45 -13.22 -13.81
N CYS A 971 -5.20 -13.45 -13.38
CA CYS A 971 -4.21 -12.42 -13.06
C CYS A 971 -2.80 -12.83 -13.52
N SER A 972 -1.83 -11.92 -13.54
CA SER A 972 -0.44 -12.27 -13.91
C SER A 972 0.17 -13.33 -12.96
N PRO A 973 1.17 -14.13 -13.41
CA PRO A 973 1.68 -15.29 -12.65
C PRO A 973 2.02 -15.00 -11.19
N PHE A 974 2.70 -13.88 -10.93
CA PHE A 974 3.11 -13.46 -9.58
C PHE A 974 1.93 -12.96 -8.71
N ARG A 975 0.80 -12.56 -9.29
CA ARG A 975 -0.42 -12.20 -8.55
C ARG A 975 -1.30 -13.41 -8.19
N VAL A 976 -1.03 -14.60 -8.73
CA VAL A 976 -1.82 -15.82 -8.45
C VAL A 976 -1.90 -16.14 -6.93
N PRO A 977 -0.84 -16.02 -6.11
CA PRO A 977 -0.95 -16.19 -4.67
C PRO A 977 -1.82 -15.13 -3.98
N ILE A 978 -1.72 -13.86 -4.42
CA ILE A 978 -2.50 -12.74 -3.89
C ILE A 978 -3.99 -12.96 -4.19
N ALA A 979 -4.33 -13.32 -5.43
CA ALA A 979 -5.70 -13.65 -5.83
C ALA A 979 -6.25 -14.88 -5.10
N ARG A 980 -5.45 -15.94 -4.90
CA ARG A 980 -5.83 -17.13 -4.11
C ARG A 980 -6.15 -16.73 -2.66
N LEU A 981 -5.29 -15.95 -2.01
CA LEU A 981 -5.50 -15.52 -0.62
C LEU A 981 -6.72 -14.59 -0.50
N ALA A 982 -6.87 -13.60 -1.40
CA ALA A 982 -8.04 -12.72 -1.44
C ALA A 982 -9.35 -13.50 -1.68
N ALA A 983 -9.34 -14.53 -2.52
CA ALA A 983 -10.49 -15.41 -2.72
C ALA A 983 -10.85 -16.26 -1.48
N ALA A 984 -9.86 -16.63 -0.65
CA ALA A 984 -10.12 -17.27 0.64
C ALA A 984 -10.67 -16.28 1.68
N HIS A 985 -10.15 -15.05 1.76
CA HIS A 985 -10.73 -13.98 2.59
C HIS A 985 -12.20 -13.76 2.22
N ALA A 986 -12.48 -13.61 0.93
CA ALA A 986 -13.84 -13.44 0.41
C ALA A 986 -14.78 -14.59 0.80
N ALA A 987 -14.29 -15.83 0.74
CA ALA A 987 -15.05 -17.02 1.11
C ALA A 987 -15.29 -17.17 2.63
N ILE A 988 -14.38 -16.67 3.48
CA ILE A 988 -14.55 -16.68 4.95
C ILE A 988 -15.55 -15.59 5.37
N GLU A 989 -15.41 -14.37 4.83
CA GLU A 989 -16.26 -13.24 5.21
C GLU A 989 -17.67 -13.31 4.58
N ASN A 990 -17.74 -13.76 3.31
CA ASN A 990 -18.97 -13.84 2.52
C ASN A 990 -19.12 -15.25 1.90
N PRO A 991 -19.29 -16.32 2.70
CA PRO A 991 -19.41 -17.68 2.19
C PRO A 991 -20.63 -17.83 1.27
N ARG A 992 -20.39 -18.12 0.00
CA ARG A 992 -21.46 -18.53 -0.92
C ARG A 992 -22.00 -19.86 -0.41
N LYS A 993 -23.32 -20.06 -0.53
CA LYS A 993 -23.89 -21.40 -0.42
C LYS A 993 -23.25 -22.27 -1.49
N ALA A 994 -22.64 -23.38 -1.10
CA ALA A 994 -22.12 -24.35 -2.06
C ALA A 994 -23.23 -24.72 -3.06
N GLN A 995 -23.02 -24.39 -4.33
CA GLN A 995 -23.82 -24.97 -5.41
C GLN A 995 -23.61 -26.48 -5.29
N LYS A 996 -24.70 -27.24 -5.12
CA LYS A 996 -24.63 -28.69 -5.23
C LYS A 996 -24.17 -29.00 -6.64
N ALA A 997 -22.93 -29.46 -6.80
CA ALA A 997 -22.43 -29.96 -8.07
C ALA A 997 -23.46 -30.95 -8.62
N LEU A 998 -23.91 -30.74 -9.86
CA LEU A 998 -24.95 -31.55 -10.51
C LEU A 998 -24.42 -32.93 -10.97
N SER A 999 -23.51 -33.50 -10.19
CA SER A 999 -22.95 -34.84 -10.29
C SER A 999 -23.90 -35.88 -9.69
N THR A 1000 -25.14 -35.95 -10.20
CA THR A 1000 -25.96 -37.17 -10.07
C THR A 1000 -26.55 -37.52 -11.44
N LYS A 1001 -25.95 -38.52 -12.09
CA LYS A 1001 -26.59 -39.23 -13.19
C LYS A 1001 -27.96 -39.74 -12.70
N LYS A 1002 -29.06 -39.18 -13.20
CA LYS A 1002 -30.37 -39.80 -13.06
C LYS A 1002 -30.33 -41.14 -13.82
N LYS A 1003 -30.20 -42.25 -13.08
CA LYS A 1003 -30.62 -43.56 -13.58
C LYS A 1003 -32.14 -43.57 -13.63
N LYS A 1004 -32.71 -43.40 -14.83
CA LYS A 1004 -33.91 -44.08 -15.32
C LYS A 1004 -33.80 -44.18 -16.83
#